data_AF-A0A2E3I175-F1
#
_entry.id   AF-A0A2E3I175-F1
#
_cell.length_a   1.000
_cell.length_b   1.000
_cell.length_c   1.000
_cell.angle_alpha   90.00
_cell.angle_beta   90.00
_cell.angle_gamma   90.00
#
_symmetry.space_group_name_H-M   'P 1'
#
loop_
_entity.id
_entity.type
_entity.pdbx_description
1 polymer ?
#
loop_
_entity_poly.entity_id
_entity_poly.type
_entity_poly.pdbx_seq_one_letter_code
_entity_poly.pdbx_strand_id
1 'polypeptide(L)'
;MCTPRTRQLVISLFLLAQLIFNAESLDLNNLIQSGNYSQAIDNLQKLAHNSNNEEKLSSIYHQLGEIYYQYTHNYSKAIITYDQILRLNPTKFPTEDLYLAILKKGDAYCRINLYDKAIESYQYLVSLNDQTHFAYKTGCQKINNIQNAIKKLNQLQIIIANYPNTSIAIEAKFQISELYRQQSQLNQPHKAIELYESLLNQHPSARTSAETQWRIGQIYQKTLNEVKPTIKAYKKVNNKYPTSNFAADALFQLGLIHKHNNQCKLAIKYFNQIIKNHPDFWKMYAVYYWLALCHEETKNIRHTISNLEIFVNIYLPITDPAYLGEIGRYHQTKTKIESELKAKIATYKSRLHETEWQNVQDLAKNKDYASALNIAKQLIANHPDKKTAELAIKQLGTIKFHATIQNLRNHVLQTKDTEKIAQINLQIGRIYERKLADYNQALKSYELVVEKSNHSDWAAEARYRSALILTFHKKAHTEAITIYKELIDFHPTSWQAMMANFQLGEIYRSLDKFDQALKAYKTTITFPERVQYLADGYTDSFADRAHFRIGRVHHQGQRFGQARATFKEFMERRPNSPRLAAAYTYLAFILQNQGNYAEAVQAYNKAIQLVKNESSVQAEMIVNEAKELGFHQKDVKTLTQQLINHRKQIQH
;
A
#
# COMPACT_ATOMS: atom_id res chain seq x y z
N MET A 1 -50.28 2.16 -10.54
CA MET A 1 -49.33 1.29 -11.26
C MET A 1 -49.46 1.58 -12.75
N CYS A 2 -48.56 2.40 -13.32
CA CYS A 2 -48.47 2.54 -14.78
C CYS A 2 -47.47 1.50 -15.29
N THR A 3 -47.88 0.72 -16.29
CA THR A 3 -47.10 -0.37 -16.87
C THR A 3 -45.79 0.14 -17.51
N PRO A 4 -44.69 -0.64 -17.48
CA PRO A 4 -43.38 -0.25 -18.01
C PRO A 4 -43.35 0.12 -19.50
N ARG A 5 -44.36 -0.28 -20.28
CA ARG A 5 -44.50 0.05 -21.71
C ARG A 5 -44.72 1.54 -22.01
N THR A 6 -45.38 2.30 -21.13
CA THR A 6 -45.60 3.75 -21.34
C THR A 6 -44.37 4.60 -21.00
N ARG A 7 -43.52 4.11 -20.08
CA ARG A 7 -42.19 4.71 -19.82
C ARG A 7 -41.22 4.44 -20.97
N GLN A 8 -41.30 3.26 -21.60
CA GLN A 8 -40.52 2.96 -22.81
C GLN A 8 -40.90 3.90 -23.93
N LEU A 9 -42.19 4.13 -24.22
CA LEU A 9 -42.62 5.06 -25.27
C LEU A 9 -42.14 6.50 -25.06
N VAL A 10 -42.25 7.04 -23.85
CA VAL A 10 -41.81 8.43 -23.55
C VAL A 10 -40.28 8.58 -23.60
N ILE A 11 -39.52 7.56 -23.19
CA ILE A 11 -38.05 7.60 -23.25
C ILE A 11 -37.54 7.30 -24.68
N SER A 12 -38.22 6.42 -25.43
CA SER A 12 -37.93 6.22 -26.85
C SER A 12 -38.32 7.43 -27.71
N LEU A 13 -39.33 8.20 -27.29
CA LEU A 13 -39.70 9.49 -27.90
C LEU A 13 -38.70 10.60 -27.56
N PHE A 14 -38.18 10.63 -26.33
CA PHE A 14 -37.07 11.53 -25.95
C PHE A 14 -35.77 11.23 -26.72
N LEU A 15 -35.58 9.97 -27.14
CA LEU A 15 -34.47 9.54 -28.00
C LEU A 15 -34.74 9.74 -29.49
N LEU A 16 -36.01 9.70 -29.94
CA LEU A 16 -36.37 9.93 -31.34
C LEU A 16 -36.23 11.42 -31.75
N ALA A 17 -36.39 12.35 -30.82
CA ALA A 17 -36.08 13.77 -31.05
C ALA A 17 -34.57 14.08 -31.17
N GLN A 18 -33.68 13.11 -30.91
CA GLN A 18 -32.22 13.30 -31.01
C GLN A 18 -31.64 13.09 -32.43
N LEU A 19 -32.45 12.77 -33.44
CA LEU A 19 -31.94 12.35 -34.74
C LEU A 19 -31.76 13.45 -35.80
N ILE A 20 -31.89 14.73 -35.44
CA ILE A 20 -31.54 15.84 -36.35
C ILE A 20 -30.61 16.81 -35.60
N PHE A 21 -29.40 17.04 -36.14
CA PHE A 21 -28.24 17.83 -35.64
C PHE A 21 -27.14 17.07 -34.87
N ASN A 22 -26.28 16.32 -35.57
CA ASN A 22 -25.23 15.48 -34.97
C ASN A 22 -23.83 16.12 -34.76
N ALA A 23 -23.75 17.43 -34.53
CA ALA A 23 -22.51 18.07 -34.04
C ALA A 23 -22.79 19.17 -33.00
N GLU A 24 -23.77 20.03 -33.28
CA GLU A 24 -24.21 21.09 -32.35
C GLU A 24 -24.91 20.54 -31.10
N SER A 25 -25.64 19.43 -31.20
CA SER A 25 -26.26 18.76 -30.05
C SER A 25 -25.23 18.15 -29.09
N LEU A 26 -24.09 17.69 -29.63
CA LEU A 26 -23.01 17.13 -28.83
C LEU A 26 -22.30 18.24 -28.04
N ASP A 27 -22.04 19.39 -28.67
CA ASP A 27 -21.46 20.56 -28.01
C ASP A 27 -22.40 21.14 -26.95
N LEU A 28 -23.70 21.25 -27.24
CA LEU A 28 -24.70 21.68 -26.27
C LEU A 28 -24.79 20.74 -25.06
N ASN A 29 -24.81 19.42 -25.30
CA ASN A 29 -24.81 18.44 -24.23
C ASN A 29 -23.55 18.54 -23.36
N ASN A 30 -22.38 18.78 -23.98
CA ASN A 30 -21.14 19.00 -23.24
C ASN A 30 -21.18 20.30 -22.41
N LEU A 31 -21.76 21.38 -22.93
CA LEU A 31 -21.95 22.64 -22.19
C LEU A 31 -22.89 22.46 -21.00
N ILE A 32 -24.00 21.74 -21.17
CA ILE A 32 -24.93 21.43 -20.08
C ILE A 32 -24.25 20.53 -19.03
N GLN A 33 -23.53 19.48 -19.45
CA GLN A 33 -22.81 18.59 -18.53
C GLN A 33 -21.68 19.29 -17.78
N SER A 34 -21.01 20.26 -18.41
CA SER A 34 -19.97 21.07 -17.77
C SER A 34 -20.53 22.20 -16.89
N GLY A 35 -21.87 22.37 -16.83
CA GLY A 35 -22.54 23.39 -16.04
C GLY A 35 -22.47 24.79 -16.65
N ASN A 36 -22.05 24.92 -17.90
CA ASN A 36 -21.91 26.19 -18.61
C ASN A 36 -23.23 26.58 -19.29
N TYR A 37 -24.27 26.75 -18.47
CA TYR A 37 -25.64 26.98 -18.94
C TYR A 37 -25.80 28.33 -19.65
N SER A 38 -25.03 29.37 -19.30
CA SER A 38 -25.08 30.67 -19.97
C SER A 38 -24.65 30.56 -21.43
N GLN A 39 -23.53 29.88 -21.69
CA GLN A 39 -23.05 29.68 -23.06
C GLN A 39 -24.00 28.77 -23.86
N ALA A 40 -24.56 27.74 -23.22
CA ALA A 40 -25.59 26.89 -23.83
C ALA A 40 -26.83 27.70 -24.24
N ILE A 41 -27.31 28.58 -23.36
CA ILE A 41 -28.42 29.49 -23.63
C ILE A 41 -28.09 30.44 -24.78
N ASP A 42 -26.92 31.09 -24.76
CA ASP A 42 -26.52 32.05 -25.80
C ASP A 42 -26.42 31.38 -27.17
N ASN A 43 -25.87 30.16 -27.22
CA ASN A 43 -25.79 29.37 -28.45
C ASN A 43 -27.20 29.03 -28.98
N LEU A 44 -28.11 28.57 -28.12
CA LEU A 44 -29.49 28.27 -28.51
C LEU A 44 -30.26 29.51 -28.94
N GLN A 45 -30.06 30.66 -28.29
CA GLN A 45 -30.69 31.92 -28.70
C GLN A 45 -30.19 32.40 -30.08
N LYS A 46 -28.89 32.27 -30.37
CA LYS A 46 -28.35 32.56 -31.70
C LYS A 46 -28.92 31.61 -32.77
N LEU A 47 -29.04 30.33 -32.44
CA LEU A 47 -29.65 29.34 -33.33
C LEU A 47 -31.12 29.65 -33.60
N ALA A 48 -31.87 30.10 -32.59
CA ALA A 48 -33.24 30.56 -32.77
C ALA A 48 -33.31 31.79 -33.68
N HIS A 49 -32.42 32.77 -33.50
CA HIS A 49 -32.42 33.99 -34.32
C HIS A 49 -32.11 33.73 -35.80
N ASN A 50 -31.25 32.75 -36.09
CA ASN A 50 -30.82 32.41 -37.44
C ASN A 50 -31.71 31.37 -38.13
N SER A 51 -32.79 30.90 -37.49
CA SER A 51 -33.66 29.86 -38.03
C SER A 51 -35.02 30.42 -38.45
N ASN A 52 -35.39 30.16 -39.70
CA ASN A 52 -36.74 30.42 -40.21
C ASN A 52 -37.62 29.15 -40.24
N ASN A 53 -37.11 28.03 -39.73
CA ASN A 53 -37.84 26.76 -39.67
C ASN A 53 -38.53 26.63 -38.31
N GLU A 54 -39.85 26.72 -38.32
CA GLU A 54 -40.71 26.65 -37.13
C GLU A 54 -40.58 25.32 -36.34
N GLU A 55 -40.28 24.18 -36.99
CA GLU A 55 -40.01 22.90 -36.31
C GLU A 55 -38.72 22.98 -35.48
N LYS A 56 -37.67 23.53 -36.10
CA LYS A 56 -36.38 23.74 -35.44
C LYS A 56 -36.51 24.75 -34.30
N LEU A 57 -37.31 25.80 -34.49
CA LEU A 57 -37.60 26.79 -33.44
C LEU A 57 -38.32 26.16 -32.25
N SER A 58 -39.31 25.30 -32.46
CA SER A 58 -40.00 24.57 -31.39
C SER A 58 -39.02 23.77 -30.53
N SER A 59 -38.16 22.97 -31.18
CA SER A 59 -37.14 22.17 -30.48
C SER A 59 -36.14 23.03 -29.71
N ILE A 60 -35.66 24.13 -30.30
CA ILE A 60 -34.74 25.07 -29.65
C ILE A 60 -35.39 25.72 -28.42
N TYR A 61 -36.63 26.21 -28.55
CA TYR A 61 -37.35 26.80 -27.42
C TYR A 61 -37.66 25.77 -26.35
N HIS A 62 -37.94 24.52 -26.71
CA HIS A 62 -38.12 23.45 -25.74
C HIS A 62 -36.85 23.22 -24.93
N GLN A 63 -35.69 23.13 -25.60
CA GLN A 63 -34.39 22.98 -24.94
C GLN A 63 -34.04 24.19 -24.05
N LEU A 64 -34.28 25.42 -24.52
CA LEU A 64 -34.11 26.64 -23.72
C LEU A 64 -35.00 26.63 -22.47
N GLY A 65 -36.28 26.25 -22.63
CA GLY A 65 -37.24 26.12 -21.55
C GLY A 65 -36.78 25.11 -20.51
N GLU A 66 -36.30 23.94 -20.93
CA GLU A 66 -35.74 22.93 -20.04
C GLU A 66 -34.49 23.43 -19.32
N ILE A 67 -33.60 24.19 -19.98
CA ILE A 67 -32.45 24.78 -19.29
C ILE A 67 -32.88 25.77 -18.21
N TYR A 68 -33.87 26.61 -18.54
CA TYR A 68 -34.43 27.55 -17.57
C TYR A 68 -35.12 26.83 -16.40
N TYR A 69 -35.87 25.76 -16.66
CA TYR A 69 -36.62 25.02 -15.66
C TYR A 69 -35.73 24.14 -14.76
N GLN A 70 -34.83 23.35 -15.36
CA GLN A 70 -34.13 22.25 -14.70
C GLN A 70 -32.77 22.65 -14.09
N TYR A 71 -32.06 23.62 -14.69
CA TYR A 71 -30.68 23.91 -14.32
C TYR A 71 -30.49 25.31 -13.72
N THR A 72 -31.10 26.33 -14.32
CA THR A 72 -31.02 27.71 -13.79
C THR A 72 -32.14 28.05 -12.81
N HIS A 73 -33.17 27.19 -12.73
CA HIS A 73 -34.36 27.36 -11.90
C HIS A 73 -35.09 28.71 -12.11
N ASN A 74 -34.94 29.31 -13.29
CA ASN A 74 -35.64 30.53 -13.68
C ASN A 74 -37.00 30.19 -14.31
N TYR A 75 -37.95 29.83 -13.47
CA TYR A 75 -39.27 29.37 -13.90
C TYR A 75 -40.05 30.43 -14.69
N SER A 76 -39.89 31.72 -14.38
CA SER A 76 -40.53 32.80 -15.12
C SER A 76 -40.01 32.87 -16.57
N LYS A 77 -38.69 32.77 -16.78
CA LYS A 77 -38.12 32.68 -18.13
C LYS A 77 -38.55 31.41 -18.84
N ALA A 78 -38.57 30.26 -18.14
CA ALA A 78 -39.04 29.01 -18.71
C ALA A 78 -40.48 29.13 -19.25
N ILE A 79 -41.40 29.73 -18.47
CA ILE A 79 -42.78 29.98 -18.88
C ILE A 79 -42.83 30.84 -20.16
N ILE A 80 -42.08 31.94 -20.20
CA ILE A 80 -42.00 32.83 -21.37
C ILE A 80 -41.49 32.07 -22.59
N THR A 81 -40.47 31.22 -22.42
CA THR A 81 -39.92 30.42 -23.52
C THR A 81 -40.90 29.36 -24.00
N TYR A 82 -41.60 28.67 -23.11
CA TYR A 82 -42.67 27.72 -23.52
C TYR A 82 -43.81 28.44 -24.24
N ASP A 83 -44.13 29.69 -23.86
CA ASP A 83 -45.09 30.53 -24.57
C ASP A 83 -44.67 30.88 -25.99
N GLN A 84 -43.37 30.89 -26.30
CA GLN A 84 -42.91 31.08 -27.68
C GLN A 84 -43.30 29.90 -28.57
N ILE A 85 -43.26 28.66 -28.04
CA ILE A 85 -43.70 27.45 -28.77
C ILE A 85 -45.20 27.51 -29.07
N LEU A 86 -46.00 27.97 -28.10
CA LEU A 86 -47.45 28.15 -28.23
C LEU A 86 -47.87 29.18 -29.29
N ARG A 87 -46.98 30.10 -29.65
CA ARG A 87 -47.21 31.11 -30.70
C ARG A 87 -46.83 30.63 -32.09
N LEU A 88 -46.09 29.53 -32.21
CA LEU A 88 -45.80 28.90 -33.50
C LEU A 88 -47.07 28.22 -34.03
N ASN A 89 -47.23 28.16 -35.36
CA ASN A 89 -48.48 27.70 -35.96
C ASN A 89 -48.72 26.19 -35.70
N PRO A 90 -49.71 25.79 -34.86
CA PRO A 90 -49.86 24.41 -34.41
C PRO A 90 -50.27 23.42 -35.51
N THR A 91 -50.74 23.93 -36.66
CA THR A 91 -51.27 23.13 -37.76
C THR A 91 -50.18 22.53 -38.68
N LYS A 92 -48.90 22.88 -38.47
CA LYS A 92 -47.78 22.49 -39.35
C LYS A 92 -46.68 21.64 -38.70
N PHE A 93 -46.71 21.37 -37.39
CA PHE A 93 -45.59 20.74 -36.65
C PHE A 93 -46.02 19.59 -35.73
N PRO A 94 -45.07 18.75 -35.25
CA PRO A 94 -45.39 17.63 -34.37
C PRO A 94 -46.08 18.12 -33.09
N THR A 95 -47.28 17.59 -32.84
CA THR A 95 -48.14 17.92 -31.70
C THR A 95 -47.49 17.65 -30.33
N GLU A 96 -46.42 16.85 -30.28
CA GLU A 96 -45.78 16.38 -29.05
C GLU A 96 -44.99 17.47 -28.31
N ASP A 97 -44.18 18.27 -28.99
CA ASP A 97 -43.40 19.36 -28.38
C ASP A 97 -44.33 20.41 -27.76
N LEU A 98 -45.44 20.71 -28.45
CA LEU A 98 -46.48 21.61 -27.96
C LEU A 98 -47.11 21.07 -26.67
N TYR A 99 -47.47 19.78 -26.63
CA TYR A 99 -48.03 19.16 -25.42
C TYR A 99 -47.03 19.16 -24.26
N LEU A 100 -45.76 18.84 -24.52
CA LEU A 100 -44.70 18.88 -23.52
C LEU A 100 -44.46 20.29 -23.00
N ALA A 101 -44.46 21.29 -23.88
CA ALA A 101 -44.30 22.70 -23.51
C ALA A 101 -45.45 23.17 -22.60
N ILE A 102 -46.71 22.84 -22.92
CA ILE A 102 -47.87 23.16 -22.08
C ILE A 102 -47.76 22.48 -20.71
N LEU A 103 -47.38 21.20 -20.68
CA LEU A 103 -47.17 20.47 -19.43
C LEU A 103 -46.09 21.10 -18.56
N LYS A 104 -44.94 21.44 -19.17
CA LYS A 104 -43.81 22.05 -18.47
C LYS A 104 -44.10 23.48 -18.02
N LYS A 105 -44.87 24.24 -18.79
CA LYS A 105 -45.40 25.55 -18.39
C LYS A 105 -46.28 25.43 -17.14
N GLY A 106 -47.20 24.47 -17.11
CA GLY A 106 -48.00 24.17 -15.92
C GLY A 106 -47.14 23.77 -14.71
N ASP A 107 -46.13 22.92 -14.93
CA ASP A 107 -45.19 22.51 -13.87
C ASP A 107 -44.37 23.71 -13.35
N ALA A 108 -43.97 24.63 -14.22
CA ALA A 108 -43.29 25.87 -13.87
C ALA A 108 -44.19 26.83 -13.09
N TYR A 109 -45.48 26.94 -13.43
CA TYR A 109 -46.44 27.68 -12.62
C TYR A 109 -46.59 27.10 -11.21
N CYS A 110 -46.57 25.77 -11.07
CA CYS A 110 -46.58 25.13 -9.75
C CYS A 110 -45.34 25.51 -8.92
N ARG A 111 -44.15 25.57 -9.55
CA ARG A 111 -42.89 25.95 -8.90
C ARG A 111 -42.91 27.36 -8.32
N ILE A 112 -43.69 28.28 -8.92
CA ILE A 112 -43.84 29.68 -8.48
C ILE A 112 -45.15 29.95 -7.72
N ASN A 113 -45.84 28.90 -7.24
CA ASN A 113 -47.06 29.02 -6.43
C ASN A 113 -48.28 29.63 -7.13
N LEU A 114 -48.37 29.50 -8.46
CA LEU A 114 -49.52 29.96 -9.24
C LEU A 114 -50.36 28.75 -9.71
N TYR A 115 -51.03 28.08 -8.78
CA TYR A 115 -51.76 26.84 -9.06
C TYR A 115 -52.94 27.02 -10.01
N ASP A 116 -53.65 28.14 -9.93
CA ASP A 116 -54.78 28.42 -10.83
C ASP A 116 -54.30 28.50 -12.28
N LYS A 117 -53.20 29.22 -12.53
CA LYS A 117 -52.55 29.29 -13.86
C LYS A 117 -52.00 27.95 -14.33
N ALA A 118 -51.53 27.11 -13.39
CA ALA A 118 -51.11 25.75 -13.72
C ALA A 118 -52.30 24.91 -14.19
N ILE A 119 -53.44 24.99 -13.48
CA ILE A 119 -54.69 24.31 -13.84
C ILE A 119 -55.19 24.80 -15.20
N GLU A 120 -55.21 26.11 -15.45
CA GLU A 120 -55.58 26.70 -16.75
C GLU A 120 -54.71 26.13 -17.88
N SER A 121 -53.39 26.02 -17.65
CA SER A 121 -52.45 25.46 -18.64
C SER A 121 -52.78 23.99 -18.94
N TYR A 122 -53.07 23.17 -17.92
CA TYR A 122 -53.46 21.78 -18.14
C TYR A 122 -54.87 21.64 -18.73
N GLN A 123 -55.81 22.53 -18.40
CA GLN A 123 -57.15 22.57 -19.00
C GLN A 123 -57.05 22.87 -20.50
N TYR A 124 -56.16 23.79 -20.88
CA TYR A 124 -55.87 24.06 -22.28
C TYR A 124 -55.33 22.80 -22.98
N LEU A 125 -54.41 22.05 -22.34
CA LEU A 125 -53.95 20.77 -22.88
C LEU A 125 -55.10 19.76 -23.08
N VAL A 126 -56.04 19.71 -22.13
CA VAL A 126 -57.22 18.84 -22.19
C VAL A 126 -58.15 19.25 -23.32
N SER A 127 -58.36 20.55 -23.57
CA SER A 127 -59.25 21.02 -24.64
C SER A 127 -58.73 20.77 -26.05
N LEU A 128 -57.40 20.60 -26.22
CA LEU A 128 -56.78 20.36 -27.52
C LEU A 128 -56.86 18.89 -27.99
N ASN A 129 -57.33 17.97 -27.14
CA ASN A 129 -57.17 16.54 -27.32
C ASN A 129 -58.46 15.77 -27.04
N ASP A 130 -58.67 14.64 -27.73
CA ASP A 130 -59.75 13.72 -27.41
C ASP A 130 -59.48 12.92 -26.13
N GLN A 131 -60.53 12.30 -25.57
CA GLN A 131 -60.46 11.58 -24.30
C GLN A 131 -59.54 10.35 -24.31
N THR A 132 -59.27 9.76 -25.48
CA THR A 132 -58.43 8.58 -25.61
C THR A 132 -56.94 8.93 -25.62
N HIS A 133 -56.60 10.15 -26.02
CA HIS A 133 -55.25 10.67 -26.15
C HIS A 133 -54.49 10.76 -24.81
N PHE A 134 -53.17 10.52 -24.83
CA PHE A 134 -52.35 10.50 -23.62
C PHE A 134 -52.26 11.88 -22.94
N ALA A 135 -52.23 12.95 -23.73
CA ALA A 135 -52.10 14.32 -23.24
C ALA A 135 -53.38 14.75 -22.48
N TYR A 136 -54.55 14.36 -22.97
CA TYR A 136 -55.83 14.54 -22.27
C TYR A 136 -55.79 13.89 -20.89
N LYS A 137 -55.46 12.58 -20.85
CA LYS A 137 -55.38 11.81 -19.59
C LYS A 137 -54.38 12.40 -18.60
N THR A 138 -53.22 12.83 -19.10
CA THR A 138 -52.16 13.44 -18.28
C THR A 138 -52.60 14.79 -17.72
N GLY A 139 -53.22 15.64 -18.54
CA GLY A 139 -53.76 16.94 -18.12
C GLY A 139 -54.83 16.79 -17.03
N CYS A 140 -55.82 15.93 -17.24
CA CYS A 140 -56.83 15.63 -16.22
C CYS A 140 -56.21 15.11 -14.92
N GLN A 141 -55.22 14.22 -15.01
CA GLN A 141 -54.52 13.69 -13.84
C GLN A 141 -53.78 14.80 -13.07
N LYS A 142 -53.07 15.70 -13.77
CA LYS A 142 -52.35 16.83 -13.16
C LYS A 142 -53.31 17.77 -12.43
N ILE A 143 -54.43 18.13 -13.06
CA ILE A 143 -55.48 18.98 -12.45
C ILE A 143 -56.01 18.33 -11.17
N ASN A 144 -56.44 17.07 -11.26
CA ASN A 144 -56.99 16.33 -10.13
C ASN A 144 -56.00 16.22 -8.97
N ASN A 145 -54.72 15.97 -9.26
CA ASN A 145 -53.69 15.88 -8.23
C ASN A 145 -53.47 17.20 -7.51
N ILE A 146 -53.45 18.33 -8.23
CA ILE A 146 -53.28 19.67 -7.62
C ILE A 146 -54.48 19.99 -6.75
N GLN A 147 -55.70 19.82 -7.26
CA GLN A 147 -56.93 20.09 -6.51
C GLN A 147 -57.02 19.24 -5.23
N ASN A 148 -56.72 17.95 -5.33
CA ASN A 148 -56.69 17.05 -4.17
C ASN A 148 -55.59 17.43 -3.18
N ALA A 149 -54.42 17.83 -3.66
CA ALA A 149 -53.32 18.28 -2.81
C ALA A 149 -53.66 19.58 -2.06
N ILE A 150 -54.31 20.55 -2.71
CA ILE A 150 -54.77 21.80 -2.08
C ILE A 150 -55.83 21.49 -1.02
N LYS A 151 -56.82 20.64 -1.33
CA LYS A 151 -57.84 20.22 -0.36
C LYS A 151 -57.20 19.56 0.87
N LYS A 152 -56.25 18.64 0.65
CA LYS A 152 -55.54 17.96 1.74
C LYS A 152 -54.66 18.92 2.53
N LEU A 153 -53.99 19.86 1.87
CA LEU A 153 -53.19 20.90 2.51
C LEU A 153 -54.03 21.70 3.51
N ASN A 154 -55.22 22.15 3.11
CA ASN A 154 -56.13 22.91 3.98
C ASN A 154 -56.57 22.08 5.20
N GLN A 155 -56.89 20.80 5.01
CA GLN A 155 -57.24 19.90 6.11
C GLN A 155 -56.10 19.72 7.11
N LEU A 156 -54.86 19.54 6.62
CA LEU A 156 -53.68 19.39 7.46
C LEU A 156 -53.33 20.69 8.21
N GLN A 157 -53.55 21.86 7.60
CA GLN A 157 -53.36 23.16 8.26
C GLN A 157 -54.31 23.35 9.45
N ILE A 158 -55.57 22.93 9.32
CA ILE A 158 -56.54 22.96 10.44
C ILE A 158 -56.05 22.09 11.61
N ILE A 159 -55.50 20.91 11.32
CA ILE A 159 -54.95 20.02 12.35
C ILE A 159 -53.79 20.69 13.10
N ILE A 160 -52.89 21.36 12.37
CA ILE A 160 -51.76 22.08 12.98
C ILE A 160 -52.23 23.23 13.86
N ALA A 161 -53.27 23.96 13.44
CA ALA A 161 -53.84 25.08 14.19
C ALA A 161 -54.54 24.62 15.48
N ASN A 162 -55.28 23.52 15.43
CA ASN A 162 -56.07 23.03 16.56
C ASN A 162 -55.24 22.24 17.59
N TYR A 163 -54.14 21.61 17.17
CA TYR A 163 -53.32 20.74 18.03
C TYR A 163 -51.83 21.11 17.98
N PRO A 164 -51.45 22.38 18.24
CA PRO A 164 -50.06 22.81 18.16
C PRO A 164 -49.16 21.98 19.10
N ASN A 165 -47.92 21.74 18.67
CA ASN A 165 -46.89 21.02 19.45
C ASN A 165 -47.20 19.54 19.79
N THR A 166 -48.23 18.94 19.19
CA THR A 166 -48.52 17.51 19.33
C THR A 166 -47.78 16.66 18.28
N SER A 167 -47.65 15.35 18.52
CA SER A 167 -47.11 14.40 17.54
C SER A 167 -47.92 14.39 16.23
N ILE A 168 -49.23 14.62 16.31
CA ILE A 168 -50.13 14.71 15.15
C ILE A 168 -49.82 15.96 14.32
N ALA A 169 -49.51 17.10 14.95
CA ALA A 169 -49.10 18.31 14.23
C ALA A 169 -47.72 18.14 13.56
N ILE A 170 -46.80 17.37 14.15
CA ILE A 170 -45.51 17.04 13.53
C ILE A 170 -45.73 16.20 12.27
N GLU A 171 -46.57 15.16 12.37
CA GLU A 171 -46.94 14.30 11.24
C GLU A 171 -47.67 15.10 10.15
N ALA A 172 -48.60 15.98 10.52
CA ALA A 172 -49.29 16.85 9.58
C ALA A 172 -48.32 17.80 8.85
N LYS A 173 -47.37 18.42 9.56
CA LYS A 173 -46.31 19.23 8.94
C LYS A 173 -45.46 18.41 7.97
N PHE A 174 -45.08 17.18 8.34
CA PHE A 174 -44.34 16.28 7.45
C PHE A 174 -45.13 15.94 6.18
N GLN A 175 -46.43 15.65 6.31
CA GLN A 175 -47.31 15.39 5.18
C GLN A 175 -47.47 16.61 4.26
N ILE A 176 -47.57 17.81 4.82
CA ILE A 176 -47.57 19.06 4.03
C ILE A 176 -46.26 19.19 3.25
N SER A 177 -45.11 18.94 3.87
CA SER A 177 -43.83 18.96 3.16
C SER A 177 -43.79 17.95 2.01
N GLU A 178 -44.34 16.74 2.20
CA GLU A 178 -44.46 15.75 1.12
C GLU A 178 -45.36 16.23 -0.02
N LEU A 179 -46.47 16.93 0.27
CA LEU A 179 -47.33 17.52 -0.77
C LEU A 179 -46.56 18.51 -1.64
N TYR A 180 -45.75 19.37 -1.01
CA TYR A 180 -44.88 20.31 -1.71
C TYR A 180 -43.74 19.63 -2.46
N ARG A 181 -43.19 18.53 -1.92
CA ARG A 181 -42.09 17.78 -2.54
C ARG A 181 -42.51 17.09 -3.85
N GLN A 182 -43.71 16.56 -3.92
CA GLN A 182 -44.14 15.70 -5.04
C GLN A 182 -44.39 16.49 -6.32
N GLN A 183 -43.70 16.12 -7.41
CA GLN A 183 -43.82 16.74 -8.73
C GLN A 183 -45.20 16.56 -9.38
N SER A 184 -45.93 15.51 -8.99
CA SER A 184 -47.29 15.26 -9.46
C SER A 184 -48.34 16.05 -8.68
N GLN A 185 -47.98 16.69 -7.58
CA GLN A 185 -48.86 17.45 -6.69
C GLN A 185 -48.50 18.93 -6.74
N LEU A 186 -48.04 19.53 -5.64
CA LEU A 186 -47.81 20.97 -5.53
C LEU A 186 -46.46 21.41 -6.09
N ASN A 187 -45.51 20.49 -6.29
CA ASN A 187 -44.25 20.71 -7.00
C ASN A 187 -43.41 21.93 -6.55
N GLN A 188 -43.36 22.27 -5.25
CA GLN A 188 -42.52 23.34 -4.68
C GLN A 188 -41.38 22.77 -3.81
N PRO A 189 -40.19 22.56 -4.37
CA PRO A 189 -39.11 21.85 -3.72
C PRO A 189 -38.46 22.69 -2.63
N HIS A 190 -38.29 24.00 -2.86
CA HIS A 190 -37.73 24.94 -1.89
C HIS A 190 -38.63 25.09 -0.65
N LYS A 191 -39.95 25.22 -0.85
CA LYS A 191 -40.92 25.26 0.25
C LYS A 191 -40.97 23.95 1.05
N ALA A 192 -40.86 22.81 0.36
CA ALA A 192 -40.74 21.53 1.04
C ALA A 192 -39.47 21.47 1.91
N ILE A 193 -38.32 21.90 1.40
CA ILE A 193 -37.06 21.97 2.16
C ILE A 193 -37.21 22.88 3.39
N GLU A 194 -37.76 24.08 3.23
CA GLU A 194 -37.98 25.02 4.33
C GLU A 194 -38.81 24.39 5.46
N LEU A 195 -39.92 23.73 5.11
CA LEU A 195 -40.79 23.05 6.08
C LEU A 195 -40.09 21.85 6.73
N TYR A 196 -39.31 21.07 5.99
CA TYR A 196 -38.51 19.99 6.55
C TYR A 196 -37.43 20.52 7.51
N GLU A 197 -36.73 21.60 7.15
CA GLU A 197 -35.72 22.21 8.01
C GLU A 197 -36.34 22.77 9.30
N SER A 198 -37.51 23.42 9.19
CA SER A 198 -38.30 23.86 10.34
C SER A 198 -38.66 22.69 11.27
N LEU A 199 -39.13 21.56 10.70
CA LEU A 199 -39.45 20.36 11.45
C LEU A 199 -38.21 19.77 12.17
N LEU A 200 -37.07 19.73 11.50
CA LEU A 200 -35.81 19.24 12.09
C LEU A 200 -35.26 20.15 13.19
N ASN A 201 -35.46 21.46 13.09
CA ASN A 201 -35.03 22.42 14.11
C ASN A 201 -35.91 22.34 15.36
N GLN A 202 -37.23 22.19 15.18
CA GLN A 202 -38.18 22.08 16.29
C GLN A 202 -38.14 20.70 16.97
N HIS A 203 -37.93 19.64 16.19
CA HIS A 203 -38.01 18.26 16.66
C HIS A 203 -36.84 17.40 16.11
N PRO A 204 -35.60 17.64 16.57
CA PRO A 204 -34.40 17.00 16.02
C PRO A 204 -34.33 15.48 16.26
N SER A 205 -35.03 14.96 17.27
CA SER A 205 -35.02 13.55 17.68
C SER A 205 -36.33 12.81 17.38
N ALA A 206 -37.22 13.37 16.54
CA ALA A 206 -38.43 12.67 16.12
C ALA A 206 -38.09 11.41 15.30
N ARG A 207 -38.98 10.43 15.32
CA ARG A 207 -38.83 9.17 14.56
C ARG A 207 -38.61 9.43 13.06
N THR A 208 -39.19 10.49 12.53
CA THR A 208 -39.09 10.89 11.12
C THR A 208 -37.86 11.73 10.80
N SER A 209 -37.10 12.24 11.78
CA SER A 209 -36.03 13.21 11.54
C SER A 209 -34.92 12.70 10.62
N ALA A 210 -34.53 11.43 10.75
CA ALA A 210 -33.55 10.82 9.85
C ALA A 210 -34.07 10.73 8.40
N GLU A 211 -35.33 10.33 8.23
CA GLU A 211 -36.00 10.31 6.92
C GLU A 211 -36.09 11.73 6.34
N THR A 212 -36.56 12.69 7.13
CA THR A 212 -36.72 14.09 6.74
C THR A 212 -35.40 14.68 6.23
N GLN A 213 -34.31 14.49 6.96
CA GLN A 213 -33.00 14.99 6.54
C GLN A 213 -32.51 14.32 5.25
N TRP A 214 -32.83 13.04 5.05
CA TRP A 214 -32.53 12.31 3.81
C TRP A 214 -33.41 12.76 2.64
N ARG A 215 -34.70 13.08 2.86
CA ARG A 215 -35.62 13.65 1.86
C ARG A 215 -35.09 14.98 1.32
N ILE A 216 -34.54 15.84 2.19
CA ILE A 216 -33.88 17.09 1.76
C ILE A 216 -32.75 16.78 0.77
N GLY A 217 -31.90 15.79 1.07
CA GLY A 217 -30.83 15.34 0.16
C GLY A 217 -31.38 14.83 -1.18
N GLN A 218 -32.46 14.05 -1.15
CA GLN A 218 -33.12 13.58 -2.37
C GLN A 218 -33.69 14.71 -3.23
N ILE A 219 -34.24 15.76 -2.62
CA ILE A 219 -34.75 16.93 -3.35
C ILE A 219 -33.62 17.62 -4.09
N TYR A 220 -32.52 17.93 -3.37
CA TYR A 220 -31.35 18.54 -3.99
C TYR A 220 -30.77 17.67 -5.11
N GLN A 221 -30.72 16.34 -4.92
CA GLN A 221 -30.14 15.43 -5.90
C GLN A 221 -31.02 15.24 -7.15
N LYS A 222 -32.30 14.89 -6.95
CA LYS A 222 -33.18 14.43 -8.04
C LYS A 222 -34.03 15.54 -8.65
N THR A 223 -34.35 16.57 -7.88
CA THR A 223 -35.32 17.60 -8.29
C THR A 223 -34.66 18.91 -8.65
N LEU A 224 -33.68 19.36 -7.86
CA LEU A 224 -32.92 20.59 -8.13
C LEU A 224 -31.59 20.33 -8.86
N ASN A 225 -31.12 19.08 -8.90
CA ASN A 225 -29.86 18.70 -9.54
C ASN A 225 -28.64 19.51 -9.01
N GLU A 226 -28.63 19.85 -7.72
CA GLU A 226 -27.58 20.66 -7.10
C GLU A 226 -26.61 19.79 -6.29
N VAL A 227 -25.42 19.56 -6.84
CA VAL A 227 -24.44 18.62 -6.27
C VAL A 227 -23.92 19.05 -4.89
N LYS A 228 -23.57 20.34 -4.70
CA LYS A 228 -22.97 20.82 -3.44
C LYS A 228 -23.96 20.72 -2.26
N PRO A 229 -25.21 21.22 -2.37
CA PRO A 229 -26.21 21.06 -1.32
C PRO A 229 -26.60 19.60 -1.08
N THR A 230 -26.64 18.77 -2.13
CA THR A 230 -26.85 17.31 -2.00
C THR A 230 -25.84 16.67 -1.06
N ILE A 231 -24.54 16.90 -1.30
CA ILE A 231 -23.46 16.35 -0.46
C ILE A 231 -23.60 16.85 0.98
N LYS A 232 -23.91 18.14 1.18
CA LYS A 232 -24.11 18.73 2.52
C LYS A 232 -25.29 18.06 3.25
N ALA A 233 -26.41 17.87 2.56
CA ALA A 233 -27.61 17.26 3.12
C ALA A 233 -27.39 15.79 3.50
N TYR A 234 -26.79 14.96 2.63
CA TYR A 234 -26.50 13.56 2.96
C TYR A 234 -25.45 13.40 4.07
N LYS A 235 -24.43 14.27 4.11
CA LYS A 235 -23.49 14.31 5.25
C LYS A 235 -24.21 14.62 6.57
N LYS A 236 -25.19 15.52 6.58
CA LYS A 236 -26.00 15.79 7.78
C LYS A 236 -26.75 14.55 8.26
N VAL A 237 -27.28 13.71 7.36
CA VAL A 237 -27.94 12.44 7.73
C VAL A 237 -26.98 11.55 8.52
N ASN A 238 -25.80 11.29 7.96
CA ASN A 238 -24.81 10.42 8.59
C ASN A 238 -24.29 11.00 9.93
N ASN A 239 -24.08 12.32 10.00
CA ASN A 239 -23.51 12.94 11.20
C ASN A 239 -24.52 13.04 12.36
N LYS A 240 -25.80 13.31 12.07
CA LYS A 240 -26.84 13.45 13.11
C LYS A 240 -27.56 12.14 13.42
N TYR A 241 -27.66 11.24 12.46
CA TYR A 241 -28.45 10.01 12.56
C TYR A 241 -27.66 8.76 12.11
N PRO A 242 -26.45 8.51 12.66
CA PRO A 242 -25.50 7.53 12.15
C PRO A 242 -25.99 6.07 12.20
N THR A 243 -26.98 5.74 13.04
CA THR A 243 -27.51 4.37 13.18
C THR A 243 -28.74 4.12 12.32
N SER A 244 -29.25 5.13 11.62
CA SER A 244 -30.48 5.01 10.83
C SER A 244 -30.25 4.29 9.49
N ASN A 245 -31.27 3.58 8.99
CA ASN A 245 -31.23 2.99 7.63
C ASN A 245 -31.04 4.05 6.54
N PHE A 246 -31.46 5.29 6.80
CA PHE A 246 -31.26 6.42 5.90
C PHE A 246 -29.80 6.90 5.86
N ALA A 247 -29.02 6.69 6.92
CA ALA A 247 -27.59 6.98 6.89
C ALA A 247 -26.85 6.05 5.92
N ALA A 248 -27.20 4.76 5.90
CA ALA A 248 -26.64 3.81 4.93
C ALA A 248 -26.94 4.21 3.48
N ASP A 249 -28.19 4.58 3.17
CA ASP A 249 -28.56 5.07 1.83
C ASP A 249 -27.88 6.41 1.51
N ALA A 250 -27.79 7.35 2.45
CA ALA A 250 -27.07 8.61 2.27
C ALA A 250 -25.57 8.39 1.96
N LEU A 251 -24.91 7.48 2.68
CA LEU A 251 -23.53 7.08 2.41
C LEU A 251 -23.40 6.44 1.03
N PHE A 252 -24.36 5.62 0.62
CA PHE A 252 -24.38 5.01 -0.71
C PHE A 252 -24.49 6.06 -1.80
N GLN A 253 -25.42 7.03 -1.66
CA GLN A 253 -25.55 8.15 -2.60
C GLN A 253 -24.28 9.01 -2.65
N LEU A 254 -23.65 9.30 -1.52
CA LEU A 254 -22.36 10.00 -1.47
C LEU A 254 -21.28 9.22 -2.23
N GLY A 255 -21.21 7.90 -2.02
CA GLY A 255 -20.30 7.02 -2.74
C GLY A 255 -20.49 7.08 -4.25
N LEU A 256 -21.74 7.01 -4.73
CA LEU A 256 -22.08 7.13 -6.15
C LEU A 256 -21.73 8.50 -6.73
N ILE A 257 -22.07 9.60 -6.04
CA ILE A 257 -21.75 10.96 -6.49
C ILE A 257 -20.24 11.12 -6.67
N HIS A 258 -19.44 10.66 -5.70
CA HIS A 258 -17.99 10.72 -5.81
C HIS A 258 -17.45 9.77 -6.88
N LYS A 259 -18.07 8.60 -7.08
CA LYS A 259 -17.70 7.69 -8.16
C LYS A 259 -17.93 8.31 -9.54
N HIS A 260 -19.09 8.92 -9.79
CA HIS A 260 -19.40 9.59 -11.05
C HIS A 260 -18.51 10.81 -11.30
N ASN A 261 -18.05 11.47 -10.24
CA ASN A 261 -17.08 12.58 -10.33
C ASN A 261 -15.61 12.09 -10.43
N ASN A 262 -15.36 10.81 -10.73
CA ASN A 262 -14.04 10.19 -10.82
C ASN A 262 -13.18 10.29 -9.54
N GLN A 263 -13.83 10.50 -8.38
CA GLN A 263 -13.19 10.60 -7.08
C GLN A 263 -13.24 9.25 -6.34
N CYS A 264 -12.70 8.19 -6.96
CA CYS A 264 -12.80 6.82 -6.46
C CYS A 264 -12.23 6.60 -5.06
N LYS A 265 -11.17 7.32 -4.67
CA LYS A 265 -10.64 7.25 -3.29
C LYS A 265 -11.66 7.69 -2.24
N LEU A 266 -12.45 8.73 -2.54
CA LEU A 266 -13.53 9.20 -1.65
C LEU A 266 -14.72 8.25 -1.68
N ALA A 267 -15.08 7.73 -2.86
CA ALA A 267 -16.15 6.74 -3.00
C ALA A 267 -15.86 5.47 -2.17
N ILE A 268 -14.63 4.93 -2.26
CA ILE A 268 -14.15 3.80 -1.44
C ILE A 268 -14.35 4.08 0.05
N LYS A 269 -14.02 5.29 0.52
CA LYS A 269 -14.20 5.67 1.92
C LYS A 269 -15.66 5.54 2.37
N TYR A 270 -16.61 6.06 1.58
CA TYR A 270 -18.04 5.99 1.95
C TYR A 270 -18.58 4.56 1.85
N PHE A 271 -18.23 3.80 0.82
CA PHE A 271 -18.63 2.39 0.69
C PHE A 271 -18.10 1.53 1.85
N ASN A 272 -16.84 1.73 2.27
CA ASN A 272 -16.29 1.03 3.44
C ASN A 272 -16.98 1.42 4.76
N GLN A 273 -17.49 2.66 4.88
CA GLN A 273 -18.29 3.04 6.05
C GLN A 273 -19.62 2.29 6.10
N ILE A 274 -20.26 2.02 4.94
CA ILE A 274 -21.47 1.20 4.88
C ILE A 274 -21.16 -0.22 5.34
N ILE A 275 -20.12 -0.86 4.79
CA ILE A 275 -19.73 -2.23 5.14
C ILE A 275 -19.45 -2.35 6.65
N LYS A 276 -18.79 -1.35 7.25
CA LYS A 276 -18.42 -1.36 8.65
C LYS A 276 -19.60 -1.07 9.60
N ASN A 277 -20.41 -0.06 9.29
CA ASN A 277 -21.39 0.50 10.23
C ASN A 277 -22.83 0.03 9.93
N HIS A 278 -23.10 -0.48 8.72
CA HIS A 278 -24.41 -0.87 8.24
C HIS A 278 -24.34 -2.20 7.45
N PRO A 279 -23.91 -3.31 8.09
CA PRO A 279 -23.78 -4.60 7.42
C PRO A 279 -25.09 -5.12 6.82
N ASP A 280 -26.24 -4.75 7.40
CA ASP A 280 -27.58 -5.16 6.96
C ASP A 280 -28.16 -4.27 5.84
N PHE A 281 -27.36 -3.39 5.24
CA PHE A 281 -27.84 -2.51 4.19
C PHE A 281 -28.32 -3.31 2.96
N TRP A 282 -29.59 -3.16 2.61
CA TRP A 282 -30.23 -4.00 1.59
C TRP A 282 -29.61 -3.86 0.18
N LYS A 283 -28.86 -2.78 -0.13
CA LYS A 283 -28.12 -2.62 -1.39
C LYS A 283 -26.65 -3.03 -1.31
N MET A 284 -26.26 -3.90 -0.38
CA MET A 284 -24.86 -4.35 -0.26
C MET A 284 -24.29 -4.94 -1.56
N TYR A 285 -25.12 -5.61 -2.37
CA TYR A 285 -24.74 -6.07 -3.71
C TYR A 285 -24.16 -4.93 -4.58
N ALA A 286 -24.82 -3.77 -4.60
CA ALA A 286 -24.37 -2.62 -5.36
C ALA A 286 -23.13 -1.97 -4.74
N VAL A 287 -23.03 -1.94 -3.41
CA VAL A 287 -21.84 -1.45 -2.69
C VAL A 287 -20.60 -2.23 -3.13
N TYR A 288 -20.64 -3.57 -3.09
CA TYR A 288 -19.49 -4.40 -3.50
C TYR A 288 -19.14 -4.25 -4.98
N TYR A 289 -20.15 -4.14 -5.86
CA TYR A 289 -19.92 -3.90 -7.28
C TYR A 289 -19.23 -2.54 -7.54
N TRP A 290 -19.75 -1.45 -6.99
CA TRP A 290 -19.16 -0.12 -7.18
C TRP A 290 -17.80 0.01 -6.49
N LEU A 291 -17.61 -0.63 -5.33
CA LEU A 291 -16.34 -0.68 -4.63
C LEU A 291 -15.27 -1.41 -5.46
N ALA A 292 -15.63 -2.53 -6.11
CA ALA A 292 -14.74 -3.22 -7.03
C ALA A 292 -14.29 -2.35 -8.21
N LEU A 293 -15.23 -1.61 -8.83
CA LEU A 293 -14.92 -0.69 -9.93
C LEU A 293 -14.02 0.48 -9.48
N CYS A 294 -14.25 1.02 -8.28
CA CYS A 294 -13.34 2.03 -7.70
C CYS A 294 -11.93 1.47 -7.46
N HIS A 295 -11.82 0.22 -6.99
CA HIS A 295 -10.53 -0.43 -6.78
C HIS A 295 -9.81 -0.73 -8.09
N GLU A 296 -10.56 -1.05 -9.14
CA GLU A 296 -10.02 -1.23 -10.48
C GLU A 296 -9.39 0.06 -11.01
N GLU A 297 -10.09 1.19 -10.92
CA GLU A 297 -9.56 2.49 -11.36
C GLU A 297 -8.38 2.98 -10.51
N THR A 298 -8.33 2.60 -9.24
CA THR A 298 -7.18 2.85 -8.36
C THR A 298 -6.07 1.80 -8.49
N LYS A 299 -6.19 0.87 -9.45
CA LYS A 299 -5.23 -0.21 -9.75
C LYS A 299 -4.95 -1.17 -8.59
N ASN A 300 -5.89 -1.29 -7.64
CA ASN A 300 -5.79 -2.21 -6.52
C ASN A 300 -6.41 -3.58 -6.87
N ILE A 301 -5.67 -4.38 -7.64
CA ILE A 301 -6.16 -5.64 -8.22
C ILE A 301 -6.67 -6.62 -7.14
N ARG A 302 -6.00 -6.72 -6.00
CA ARG A 302 -6.40 -7.63 -4.91
C ARG A 302 -7.80 -7.29 -4.38
N HIS A 303 -8.06 -6.02 -4.10
CA HIS A 303 -9.38 -5.59 -3.62
C HIS A 303 -10.43 -5.63 -4.74
N THR A 304 -10.05 -5.40 -6.00
CA THR A 304 -10.95 -5.63 -7.14
C THR A 304 -11.42 -7.08 -7.20
N ILE A 305 -10.50 -8.05 -7.16
CA ILE A 305 -10.83 -9.49 -7.18
C ILE A 305 -11.75 -9.82 -6.01
N SER A 306 -11.34 -9.49 -4.79
CA SER A 306 -12.08 -9.83 -3.57
C SER A 306 -13.52 -9.28 -3.58
N ASN A 307 -13.72 -8.01 -3.94
CA ASN A 307 -15.06 -7.41 -3.98
C ASN A 307 -15.92 -7.95 -5.15
N LEU A 308 -15.31 -8.23 -6.32
CA LEU A 308 -16.03 -8.88 -7.42
C LEU A 308 -16.44 -10.30 -7.05
N GLU A 309 -15.60 -11.08 -6.38
CA GLU A 309 -15.93 -12.43 -5.93
C GLU A 309 -17.08 -12.42 -4.91
N ILE A 310 -17.06 -11.48 -3.95
CA ILE A 310 -18.17 -11.29 -3.01
C ILE A 310 -19.46 -10.97 -3.78
N PHE A 311 -19.42 -10.01 -4.72
CA PHE A 311 -20.58 -9.67 -5.52
C PHE A 311 -21.10 -10.87 -6.33
N VAL A 312 -20.23 -11.54 -7.08
CA VAL A 312 -20.60 -12.63 -8.01
C VAL A 312 -21.06 -13.89 -7.27
N ASN A 313 -20.37 -14.29 -6.21
CA ASN A 313 -20.62 -15.59 -5.57
C ASN A 313 -21.68 -15.51 -4.45
N ILE A 314 -21.82 -14.36 -3.78
CA ILE A 314 -22.73 -14.22 -2.64
C ILE A 314 -23.98 -13.45 -3.04
N TYR A 315 -23.83 -12.28 -3.65
CA TYR A 315 -24.96 -11.35 -3.83
C TYR A 315 -25.71 -11.53 -5.14
N LEU A 316 -25.02 -11.72 -6.26
CA LEU A 316 -25.63 -11.84 -7.58
C LEU A 316 -26.66 -12.98 -7.68
N PRO A 317 -26.44 -14.17 -7.07
CA PRO A 317 -27.43 -15.25 -7.09
C PRO A 317 -28.76 -14.83 -6.45
N ILE A 318 -28.70 -14.16 -5.30
CA ILE A 318 -29.87 -13.80 -4.48
C ILE A 318 -30.53 -12.47 -4.88
N THR A 319 -29.87 -11.61 -5.66
CA THR A 319 -30.39 -10.27 -6.02
C THR A 319 -31.50 -10.37 -7.07
N ASP A 320 -32.68 -9.79 -6.86
CA ASP A 320 -33.72 -9.74 -7.90
C ASP A 320 -33.22 -8.99 -9.17
N PRO A 321 -33.41 -9.50 -10.40
CA PRO A 321 -33.06 -8.79 -11.63
C PRO A 321 -33.57 -7.33 -11.70
N ALA A 322 -34.71 -7.01 -11.09
CA ALA A 322 -35.24 -5.65 -11.02
C ALA A 322 -34.29 -4.65 -10.33
N TYR A 323 -33.42 -5.14 -9.45
CA TYR A 323 -32.45 -4.33 -8.70
C TYR A 323 -31.11 -4.12 -9.42
N LEU A 324 -30.88 -4.78 -10.56
CA LEU A 324 -29.66 -4.62 -11.37
C LEU A 324 -29.55 -3.23 -12.04
N GLY A 325 -30.63 -2.44 -12.01
CA GLY A 325 -30.59 -1.03 -12.39
C GLY A 325 -29.63 -0.20 -11.52
N GLU A 326 -29.47 -0.53 -10.24
CA GLU A 326 -28.58 0.20 -9.31
C GLU A 326 -27.09 0.04 -9.63
N ILE A 327 -26.74 -0.92 -10.50
CA ILE A 327 -25.38 -1.13 -11.01
C ILE A 327 -25.27 -0.84 -12.52
N GLY A 328 -26.30 -0.25 -13.13
CA GLY A 328 -26.34 0.12 -14.55
C GLY A 328 -26.49 -1.07 -15.50
N ARG A 329 -26.96 -2.23 -15.03
CA ARG A 329 -26.99 -3.50 -15.80
C ARG A 329 -28.42 -4.01 -16.04
N TYR A 330 -29.41 -3.13 -16.04
CA TYR A 330 -30.84 -3.48 -16.12
C TYR A 330 -31.27 -4.22 -17.40
N HIS A 331 -30.50 -4.12 -18.49
CA HIS A 331 -30.77 -4.81 -19.75
C HIS A 331 -30.16 -6.20 -19.85
N GLN A 332 -29.38 -6.63 -18.85
CA GLN A 332 -28.59 -7.86 -18.92
C GLN A 332 -29.17 -8.96 -18.02
N THR A 333 -29.06 -10.20 -18.47
CA THR A 333 -29.41 -11.37 -17.65
C THR A 333 -28.33 -11.62 -16.60
N LYS A 334 -28.72 -12.18 -15.45
CA LYS A 334 -27.77 -12.55 -14.37
C LYS A 334 -26.64 -13.43 -14.88
N THR A 335 -26.96 -14.44 -15.70
CA THR A 335 -25.98 -15.38 -16.27
C THR A 335 -24.94 -14.67 -17.12
N LYS A 336 -25.35 -13.65 -17.88
CA LYS A 336 -24.42 -12.84 -18.69
C LYS A 336 -23.50 -11.99 -17.82
N ILE A 337 -24.04 -11.35 -16.78
CA ILE A 337 -23.24 -10.56 -15.83
C ILE A 337 -22.24 -11.48 -15.10
N GLU A 338 -22.68 -12.65 -14.66
CA GLU A 338 -21.86 -13.63 -13.98
C GLU A 338 -20.70 -14.11 -14.86
N SER A 339 -20.97 -14.48 -16.12
CA SER A 339 -19.92 -14.96 -17.03
C SER A 339 -18.90 -13.85 -17.36
N GLU A 340 -19.36 -12.63 -17.64
CA GLU A 340 -18.50 -11.46 -17.88
C GLU A 340 -17.58 -11.19 -16.67
N LEU A 341 -18.14 -11.16 -15.45
CA LEU A 341 -17.36 -10.86 -14.25
C LEU A 341 -16.44 -12.00 -13.85
N LYS A 342 -16.82 -13.28 -14.03
CA LYS A 342 -15.91 -14.42 -13.80
C LYS A 342 -14.72 -14.40 -14.75
N ALA A 343 -14.93 -14.10 -16.03
CA ALA A 343 -13.84 -13.94 -17.00
C ALA A 343 -12.92 -12.77 -16.62
N LYS A 344 -13.49 -11.65 -16.16
CA LYS A 344 -12.73 -10.50 -15.65
C LYS A 344 -11.91 -10.84 -14.41
N ILE A 345 -12.49 -11.55 -13.43
CA ILE A 345 -11.78 -12.03 -12.23
C ILE A 345 -10.62 -12.94 -12.63
N ALA A 346 -10.83 -13.88 -13.55
CA ALA A 346 -9.76 -14.77 -14.03
C ALA A 346 -8.59 -14.00 -14.68
N THR A 347 -8.90 -12.96 -15.46
CA THR A 347 -7.90 -12.07 -16.07
C THR A 347 -7.12 -11.27 -15.02
N TYR A 348 -7.76 -10.83 -13.94
CA TYR A 348 -7.04 -10.17 -12.85
C TYR A 348 -6.19 -11.13 -12.04
N LYS A 349 -6.69 -12.34 -11.76
CA LYS A 349 -5.91 -13.38 -11.08
C LYS A 349 -4.66 -13.75 -11.86
N SER A 350 -4.73 -13.82 -13.18
CA SER A 350 -3.55 -14.10 -14.01
C SER A 350 -2.50 -12.98 -13.99
N ARG A 351 -2.89 -11.73 -13.68
CA ARG A 351 -1.96 -10.59 -13.56
C ARG A 351 -1.58 -10.25 -12.11
N LEU A 352 -2.25 -10.86 -11.14
CA LEU A 352 -2.08 -10.53 -9.71
C LEU A 352 -0.61 -10.69 -9.28
N HIS A 353 0.04 -11.75 -9.75
CA HIS A 353 1.42 -12.07 -9.41
C HIS A 353 2.43 -10.95 -9.77
N GLU A 354 2.19 -10.19 -10.86
CA GLU A 354 3.01 -9.03 -11.24
C GLU A 354 2.83 -7.87 -10.27
N THR A 355 1.57 -7.56 -9.93
CA THR A 355 1.28 -6.47 -8.99
C THR A 355 1.72 -6.78 -7.57
N GLU A 356 1.61 -8.04 -7.14
CA GLU A 356 2.11 -8.49 -5.84
C GLU A 356 3.63 -8.40 -5.78
N TRP A 357 4.32 -8.77 -6.85
CA TRP A 357 5.76 -8.60 -6.93
C TRP A 357 6.18 -7.13 -6.85
N GLN A 358 5.53 -6.25 -7.60
CA GLN A 358 5.80 -4.82 -7.51
C GLN A 358 5.57 -4.28 -6.08
N ASN A 359 4.50 -4.73 -5.42
CA ASN A 359 4.20 -4.34 -4.04
C ASN A 359 5.28 -4.82 -3.05
N VAL A 360 5.81 -6.05 -3.23
CA VAL A 360 6.96 -6.53 -2.44
C VAL A 360 8.16 -5.60 -2.60
N GLN A 361 8.45 -5.16 -3.83
CA GLN A 361 9.56 -4.24 -4.11
C GLN A 361 9.34 -2.86 -3.47
N ASP A 362 8.15 -2.30 -3.59
CA ASP A 362 7.81 -0.99 -3.04
C ASP A 362 7.84 -0.99 -1.50
N LEU A 363 7.29 -2.04 -0.87
CA LEU A 363 7.36 -2.22 0.59
C LEU A 363 8.80 -2.37 1.08
N ALA A 364 9.61 -3.17 0.37
CA ALA A 364 11.03 -3.31 0.68
C ALA A 364 11.79 -1.98 0.54
N LYS A 365 11.48 -1.18 -0.48
CA LYS A 365 12.04 0.17 -0.66
C LYS A 365 11.65 1.11 0.48
N ASN A 366 10.40 1.01 0.95
CA ASN A 366 9.88 1.76 2.09
C ASN A 366 10.30 1.18 3.45
N LYS A 367 11.16 0.15 3.47
CA LYS A 367 11.66 -0.56 4.66
C LYS A 367 10.58 -1.26 5.49
N ASP A 368 9.39 -1.49 4.93
CA ASP A 368 8.37 -2.36 5.53
C ASP A 368 8.59 -3.82 5.11
N TYR A 369 9.66 -4.40 5.66
CA TYR A 369 10.09 -5.75 5.29
C TYR A 369 9.18 -6.84 5.84
N ALA A 370 8.46 -6.58 6.95
CA ALA A 370 7.49 -7.52 7.50
C ALA A 370 6.32 -7.75 6.53
N SER A 371 5.71 -6.67 6.02
CA SER A 371 4.66 -6.75 5.01
C SER A 371 5.18 -7.34 3.70
N ALA A 372 6.37 -6.89 3.25
CA ALA A 372 7.00 -7.42 2.04
C ALA A 372 7.23 -8.93 2.13
N LEU A 373 7.70 -9.44 3.27
CA LEU A 373 7.93 -10.86 3.50
C LEU A 373 6.64 -11.68 3.41
N ASN A 374 5.54 -11.16 3.97
CA ASN A 374 4.26 -11.85 3.93
C ASN A 374 3.72 -11.98 2.50
N ILE A 375 3.74 -10.88 1.74
CA ILE A 375 3.29 -10.88 0.34
C ILE A 375 4.20 -11.76 -0.52
N ALA A 376 5.52 -11.71 -0.32
CA ALA A 376 6.46 -12.57 -1.05
C ALA A 376 6.17 -14.07 -0.80
N LYS A 377 5.88 -14.48 0.45
CA LYS A 377 5.49 -15.86 0.76
C LYS A 377 4.18 -16.26 0.07
N GLN A 378 3.17 -15.38 0.11
CA GLN A 378 1.89 -15.63 -0.56
C GLN A 378 2.05 -15.78 -2.08
N LEU A 379 2.84 -14.90 -2.70
CA LEU A 379 3.16 -14.94 -4.12
C LEU A 379 3.80 -16.29 -4.51
N ILE A 380 4.76 -16.76 -3.71
CA ILE A 380 5.43 -18.05 -3.94
C ILE A 380 4.45 -19.21 -3.78
N ALA A 381 3.60 -19.18 -2.75
CA ALA A 381 2.64 -20.24 -2.48
C ALA A 381 1.53 -20.34 -3.54
N ASN A 382 1.03 -19.20 -4.01
CA ASN A 382 -0.09 -19.13 -4.93
C ASN A 382 0.32 -19.26 -6.41
N HIS A 383 1.55 -18.88 -6.75
CA HIS A 383 2.04 -18.80 -8.13
C HIS A 383 3.47 -19.36 -8.29
N PRO A 384 3.74 -20.60 -7.85
CA PRO A 384 5.10 -21.17 -7.82
C PRO A 384 5.74 -21.29 -9.21
N ASP A 385 4.93 -21.39 -10.28
CA ASP A 385 5.34 -21.54 -11.67
C ASP A 385 5.70 -20.22 -12.37
N LYS A 386 5.47 -19.07 -11.72
CA LYS A 386 5.67 -17.75 -12.33
C LYS A 386 7.07 -17.21 -12.08
N LYS A 387 7.64 -16.53 -13.08
CA LYS A 387 8.91 -15.79 -12.98
C LYS A 387 8.96 -14.83 -11.79
N THR A 388 7.83 -14.24 -11.40
CA THR A 388 7.74 -13.37 -10.23
C THR A 388 7.98 -14.11 -8.91
N ALA A 389 7.55 -15.37 -8.79
CA ALA A 389 7.85 -16.21 -7.64
C ALA A 389 9.33 -16.60 -7.61
N GLU A 390 9.96 -16.90 -8.76
CA GLU A 390 11.42 -17.14 -8.82
C GLU A 390 12.22 -15.93 -8.33
N LEU A 391 11.84 -14.71 -8.76
CA LEU A 391 12.44 -13.46 -8.29
C LEU A 391 12.23 -13.26 -6.79
N ALA A 392 11.03 -13.56 -6.29
CA ALA A 392 10.72 -13.50 -4.87
C ALA A 392 11.57 -14.49 -4.07
N ILE A 393 11.73 -15.73 -4.51
CA ILE A 393 12.59 -16.73 -3.89
C ILE A 393 14.03 -16.23 -3.80
N LYS A 394 14.57 -15.67 -4.89
CA LYS A 394 15.94 -15.13 -4.93
C LYS A 394 16.16 -14.02 -3.89
N GLN A 395 15.17 -13.17 -3.64
CA GLN A 395 15.26 -12.07 -2.67
C GLN A 395 14.74 -12.44 -1.27
N LEU A 396 14.11 -13.60 -1.11
CA LEU A 396 13.40 -13.98 0.12
C LEU A 396 14.33 -14.02 1.33
N GLY A 397 15.56 -14.52 1.15
CA GLY A 397 16.57 -14.56 2.21
C GLY A 397 16.86 -13.16 2.76
N THR A 398 17.17 -12.21 1.87
CA THR A 398 17.46 -10.82 2.22
C THR A 398 16.26 -10.15 2.90
N ILE A 399 15.06 -10.27 2.31
CA ILE A 399 13.82 -9.71 2.88
C ILE A 399 13.54 -10.29 4.27
N LYS A 400 13.72 -11.61 4.44
CA LYS A 400 13.54 -12.30 5.72
C LYS A 400 14.49 -11.77 6.79
N PHE A 401 15.77 -11.56 6.47
CA PHE A 401 16.73 -11.03 7.44
C PHE A 401 16.41 -9.59 7.83
N HIS A 402 16.04 -8.73 6.87
CA HIS A 402 15.62 -7.37 7.18
C HIS A 402 14.33 -7.31 8.01
N ALA A 403 13.33 -8.17 7.71
CA ALA A 403 12.12 -8.28 8.52
C ALA A 403 12.43 -8.75 9.95
N THR A 404 13.37 -9.69 10.10
CA THR A 404 13.85 -10.15 11.41
C THR A 404 14.50 -9.00 12.19
N ILE A 405 15.37 -8.22 11.55
CA ILE A 405 15.99 -7.04 12.16
C ILE A 405 14.95 -5.99 12.55
N GLN A 406 13.95 -5.74 11.69
CA GLN A 406 12.85 -4.82 11.99
C GLN A 406 12.08 -5.25 13.25
N ASN A 407 11.77 -6.55 13.37
CA ASN A 407 11.11 -7.09 14.56
C ASN A 407 12.00 -6.97 15.82
N LEU A 408 13.28 -7.32 15.72
CA LEU A 408 14.24 -7.19 16.82
C LEU A 408 14.36 -5.73 17.30
N ARG A 409 14.38 -4.76 16.37
CA ARG A 409 14.38 -3.32 16.72
C ARG A 409 13.11 -2.89 17.43
N ASN A 410 11.94 -3.42 17.04
CA ASN A 410 10.70 -3.14 17.77
C ASN A 410 10.76 -3.67 19.21
N HIS A 411 11.37 -4.84 19.45
CA HIS A 411 11.58 -5.34 20.81
C HIS A 411 12.51 -4.46 21.65
N VAL A 412 13.55 -3.87 21.03
CA VAL A 412 14.43 -2.89 21.68
C VAL A 412 13.64 -1.66 22.14
N LEU A 413 12.70 -1.16 21.33
CA LEU A 413 11.87 -0.01 21.69
C LEU A 413 10.91 -0.28 22.87
N GLN A 414 10.55 -1.53 23.09
CA GLN A 414 9.60 -1.94 24.15
C GLN A 414 10.30 -2.32 25.47
N THR A 415 11.61 -2.51 25.45
CA THR A 415 12.41 -2.98 26.58
C THR A 415 13.20 -1.83 27.19
N LYS A 416 13.29 -1.79 28.52
CA LYS A 416 14.17 -0.86 29.26
C LYS A 416 15.44 -1.53 29.81
N ASP A 417 15.48 -2.85 29.79
CA ASP A 417 16.62 -3.66 30.23
C ASP A 417 17.81 -3.47 29.27
N THR A 418 18.87 -2.84 29.78
CA THR A 418 20.07 -2.49 29.02
C THR A 418 20.85 -3.70 28.55
N GLU A 419 20.86 -4.79 29.31
CA GLU A 419 21.56 -6.01 28.94
C GLU A 419 20.81 -6.75 27.82
N LYS A 420 19.48 -6.82 27.91
CA LYS A 420 18.66 -7.38 26.84
C LYS A 420 18.74 -6.56 25.56
N ILE A 421 18.79 -5.24 25.66
CA ILE A 421 19.01 -4.35 24.50
C ILE A 421 20.37 -4.65 23.84
N ALA A 422 21.42 -4.85 24.63
CA ALA A 422 22.74 -5.19 24.14
C ALA A 422 22.76 -6.56 23.43
N GLN A 423 22.12 -7.57 24.01
CA GLN A 423 21.97 -8.90 23.40
C GLN A 423 21.27 -8.82 22.03
N ILE A 424 20.17 -8.07 21.94
CA ILE A 424 19.42 -7.92 20.69
C ILE A 424 20.25 -7.18 19.63
N ASN A 425 20.95 -6.10 20.01
CA ASN A 425 21.82 -5.37 19.08
C ASN A 425 23.00 -6.22 18.59
N LEU A 426 23.56 -7.09 19.44
CA LEU A 426 24.57 -8.06 19.02
C LEU A 426 24.02 -9.05 17.99
N GLN A 427 22.79 -9.54 18.18
CA GLN A 427 22.12 -10.40 17.20
C GLN A 427 21.90 -9.67 15.86
N ILE A 428 21.43 -8.42 15.90
CA ILE A 428 21.26 -7.59 14.71
C ILE A 428 22.59 -7.41 13.97
N GLY A 429 23.67 -7.06 14.69
CA GLY A 429 25.00 -6.89 14.12
C GLY A 429 25.51 -8.16 13.44
N ARG A 430 25.29 -9.33 14.05
CA ARG A 430 25.67 -10.63 13.47
C ARG A 430 24.90 -10.96 12.19
N ILE A 431 23.62 -10.59 12.10
CA ILE A 431 22.83 -10.75 10.88
C ILE A 431 23.41 -9.87 9.77
N TYR A 432 23.70 -8.60 10.06
CA TYR A 432 24.31 -7.71 9.09
C TYR A 432 25.69 -8.20 8.62
N GLU A 433 26.54 -8.65 9.55
CA GLU A 433 27.89 -9.18 9.24
C GLU A 433 27.82 -10.46 8.40
N ARG A 434 27.11 -11.49 8.87
CA ARG A 434 27.24 -12.85 8.35
C ARG A 434 26.21 -13.22 7.28
N LYS A 435 25.05 -12.56 7.27
CA LYS A 435 23.94 -12.91 6.37
C LYS A 435 23.76 -11.89 5.26
N LEU A 436 23.96 -10.61 5.56
CA LEU A 436 23.78 -9.52 4.59
C LEU A 436 25.10 -8.96 4.04
N ALA A 437 26.24 -9.26 4.68
CA ALA A 437 27.54 -8.67 4.38
C ALA A 437 27.55 -7.13 4.37
N ASP A 438 26.62 -6.50 5.12
CA ASP A 438 26.57 -5.05 5.32
C ASP A 438 27.39 -4.69 6.57
N TYR A 439 28.69 -4.59 6.38
CA TYR A 439 29.65 -4.34 7.45
C TYR A 439 29.45 -2.97 8.13
N ASN A 440 28.90 -1.98 7.44
CA ASN A 440 28.64 -0.66 8.03
C ASN A 440 27.47 -0.73 9.03
N GLN A 441 26.38 -1.41 8.67
CA GLN A 441 25.28 -1.61 9.61
C GLN A 441 25.64 -2.57 10.75
N ALA A 442 26.50 -3.56 10.49
CA ALA A 442 27.03 -4.43 11.52
C ALA A 442 27.81 -3.63 12.58
N LEU A 443 28.76 -2.79 12.16
CA LEU A 443 29.55 -1.93 13.06
C LEU A 443 28.66 -1.00 13.90
N LYS A 444 27.68 -0.32 13.29
CA LYS A 444 26.71 0.52 14.02
C LYS A 444 25.92 -0.27 15.07
N SER A 445 25.55 -1.50 14.74
CA SER A 445 24.81 -2.34 15.69
C SER A 445 25.70 -2.77 16.85
N TYR A 446 26.98 -3.06 16.60
CA TYR A 446 27.95 -3.39 17.65
C TYR A 446 28.32 -2.20 18.53
N GLU A 447 28.39 -0.99 17.97
CA GLU A 447 28.55 0.25 18.73
C GLU A 447 27.41 0.44 19.76
N LEU A 448 26.16 0.21 19.35
CA LEU A 448 25.01 0.25 20.26
C LEU A 448 25.10 -0.77 21.41
N VAL A 449 25.72 -1.93 21.20
CA VAL A 449 25.96 -2.92 22.28
C VAL A 449 26.89 -2.33 23.35
N VAL A 450 27.97 -1.70 22.89
CA VAL A 450 29.00 -1.10 23.73
C VAL A 450 28.44 0.11 24.50
N GLU A 451 27.70 0.99 23.83
CA GLU A 451 27.05 2.16 24.44
C GLU A 451 26.10 1.78 25.58
N LYS A 452 25.34 0.69 25.42
CA LYS A 452 24.32 0.29 26.41
C LYS A 452 24.88 -0.54 27.54
N SER A 453 25.96 -1.28 27.33
CA SER A 453 26.45 -2.28 28.28
C SER A 453 27.97 -2.47 28.21
N ASN A 454 28.71 -1.39 28.43
CA ASN A 454 30.14 -1.30 28.14
C ASN A 454 31.02 -2.42 28.74
N HIS A 455 30.67 -2.92 29.93
CA HIS A 455 31.39 -3.95 30.67
C HIS A 455 30.77 -5.35 30.54
N SER A 456 29.73 -5.54 29.73
CA SER A 456 29.10 -6.86 29.55
C SER A 456 29.94 -7.77 28.65
N ASP A 457 29.77 -9.10 28.79
CA ASP A 457 30.37 -10.09 27.88
C ASP A 457 29.94 -9.88 26.42
N TRP A 458 28.74 -9.32 26.21
CA TRP A 458 28.22 -8.96 24.89
C TRP A 458 29.03 -7.82 24.26
N ALA A 459 29.46 -6.84 25.05
CA ALA A 459 30.32 -5.76 24.58
C ALA A 459 31.73 -6.25 24.24
N ALA A 460 32.28 -7.23 24.97
CA ALA A 460 33.54 -7.87 24.61
C ALA A 460 33.45 -8.52 23.22
N GLU A 461 32.39 -9.32 22.98
CA GLU A 461 32.14 -9.94 21.67
C GLU A 461 31.90 -8.89 20.56
N ALA A 462 31.12 -7.85 20.84
CA ALA A 462 30.83 -6.79 19.87
C ALA A 462 32.10 -6.07 19.43
N ARG A 463 32.97 -5.67 20.37
CA ARG A 463 34.26 -5.06 20.07
C ARG A 463 35.15 -5.99 19.25
N TYR A 464 35.23 -7.26 19.63
CA TYR A 464 36.06 -8.23 18.92
C TYR A 464 35.62 -8.35 17.45
N ARG A 465 34.31 -8.48 17.22
CA ARG A 465 33.75 -8.55 15.87
C ARG A 465 33.94 -7.25 15.09
N SER A 466 33.73 -6.09 15.70
CA SER A 466 34.00 -4.80 15.08
C SER A 466 35.45 -4.68 14.62
N ALA A 467 36.39 -5.06 15.48
CA ALA A 467 37.81 -5.03 15.16
C ALA A 467 38.19 -6.03 14.06
N LEU A 468 37.58 -7.22 14.01
CA LEU A 468 37.73 -8.16 12.89
C LEU A 468 37.24 -7.57 11.56
N ILE A 469 36.05 -6.94 11.55
CA ILE A 469 35.51 -6.28 10.37
C ILE A 469 36.46 -5.18 9.89
N LEU A 470 36.96 -4.36 10.81
CA LEU A 470 37.92 -3.29 10.50
C LEU A 470 39.22 -3.85 9.93
N THR A 471 39.71 -4.96 10.48
CA THR A 471 40.96 -5.61 10.06
C THR A 471 40.85 -6.23 8.68
N PHE A 472 39.85 -7.09 8.46
CA PHE A 472 39.80 -7.97 7.29
C PHE A 472 38.98 -7.39 6.12
N HIS A 473 37.90 -6.66 6.40
CA HIS A 473 37.00 -6.15 5.37
C HIS A 473 37.27 -4.69 5.02
N LYS A 474 37.56 -3.84 6.01
CA LYS A 474 37.87 -2.41 5.77
C LYS A 474 39.37 -2.12 5.65
N LYS A 475 40.24 -3.01 6.11
CA LYS A 475 41.70 -2.81 6.20
C LYS A 475 42.11 -1.54 6.98
N ALA A 476 41.27 -1.13 7.93
CA ALA A 476 41.48 0.03 8.79
C ALA A 476 42.25 -0.40 10.06
N HIS A 477 43.55 -0.67 9.91
CA HIS A 477 44.38 -1.24 10.99
C HIS A 477 44.47 -0.35 12.23
N THR A 478 44.51 0.97 12.07
CA THR A 478 44.57 1.92 13.19
C THR A 478 43.32 1.87 14.05
N GLU A 479 42.14 1.95 13.43
CA GLU A 479 40.85 1.82 14.11
C GLU A 479 40.69 0.45 14.76
N ALA A 480 41.06 -0.63 14.06
CA ALA A 480 41.01 -1.98 14.61
C ALA A 480 41.89 -2.12 15.86
N ILE A 481 43.10 -1.56 15.85
CA ILE A 481 44.01 -1.58 17.02
C ILE A 481 43.37 -0.87 18.22
N THR A 482 42.73 0.28 18.00
CA THR A 482 42.05 1.02 19.08
C THR A 482 40.96 0.16 19.72
N ILE A 483 40.07 -0.42 18.91
CA ILE A 483 38.97 -1.26 19.42
C ILE A 483 39.48 -2.52 20.12
N TYR A 484 40.54 -3.16 19.63
CA TYR A 484 41.15 -4.31 20.32
C TYR A 484 41.76 -3.92 21.67
N LYS A 485 42.40 -2.74 21.77
CA LYS A 485 42.94 -2.26 23.04
C LYS A 485 41.83 -1.96 24.04
N GLU A 486 40.79 -1.25 23.62
CA GLU A 486 39.63 -1.00 24.48
C GLU A 486 39.01 -2.31 24.99
N LEU A 487 38.89 -3.32 24.14
CA LEU A 487 38.41 -4.64 24.55
C LEU A 487 39.27 -5.22 25.67
N ILE A 488 40.59 -5.17 25.52
CA ILE A 488 41.53 -5.69 26.52
C ILE A 488 41.45 -4.89 27.82
N ASP A 489 41.27 -3.57 27.73
CA ASP A 489 41.19 -2.69 28.90
C ASP A 489 39.89 -2.94 29.70
N PHE A 490 38.75 -3.11 29.02
CA PHE A 490 37.46 -3.34 29.68
C PHE A 490 37.23 -4.80 30.08
N HIS A 491 37.83 -5.76 29.37
CA HIS A 491 37.60 -7.20 29.56
C HIS A 491 38.89 -8.02 29.59
N PRO A 492 39.87 -7.69 30.46
CA PRO A 492 41.25 -8.17 30.37
C PRO A 492 41.40 -9.69 30.51
N THR A 493 40.47 -10.36 31.20
CA THR A 493 40.50 -11.81 31.42
C THR A 493 39.59 -12.59 30.48
N SER A 494 38.87 -11.91 29.58
CA SER A 494 37.91 -12.54 28.68
C SER A 494 38.60 -13.37 27.59
N TRP A 495 37.89 -14.36 27.06
CA TRP A 495 38.35 -15.13 25.90
C TRP A 495 38.59 -14.24 24.68
N GLN A 496 37.73 -13.23 24.48
CA GLN A 496 37.88 -12.25 23.43
C GLN A 496 39.14 -11.39 23.61
N ALA A 497 39.58 -11.09 24.85
CA ALA A 497 40.82 -10.36 25.08
C ALA A 497 42.06 -11.17 24.70
N MET A 498 42.04 -12.48 24.95
CA MET A 498 43.09 -13.36 24.44
C MET A 498 43.10 -13.36 22.91
N MET A 499 41.95 -13.52 22.25
CA MET A 499 41.85 -13.47 20.79
C MET A 499 42.27 -12.10 20.23
N ALA A 500 41.93 -11.01 20.91
CA ALA A 500 42.31 -9.64 20.56
C ALA A 500 43.82 -9.42 20.65
N ASN A 501 44.47 -9.90 21.72
CA ASN A 501 45.93 -9.84 21.86
C ASN A 501 46.62 -10.59 20.71
N PHE A 502 46.12 -11.78 20.34
CA PHE A 502 46.66 -12.50 19.20
C PHE A 502 46.53 -11.72 17.89
N GLN A 503 45.34 -11.14 17.62
CA GLN A 503 45.10 -10.35 16.41
C GLN A 503 45.91 -9.05 16.39
N LEU A 504 46.08 -8.37 17.54
CA LEU A 504 47.01 -7.24 17.66
C LEU A 504 48.44 -7.65 17.34
N GLY A 505 48.87 -8.84 17.78
CA GLY A 505 50.16 -9.42 17.42
C GLY A 505 50.32 -9.54 15.91
N GLU A 506 49.31 -10.04 15.20
CA GLU A 506 49.34 -10.17 13.74
C GLU A 506 49.37 -8.80 13.04
N ILE A 507 48.56 -7.84 13.50
CA ILE A 507 48.54 -6.49 12.93
C ILE A 507 49.88 -5.80 13.16
N TYR A 508 50.41 -5.80 14.38
CA TYR A 508 51.70 -5.17 14.69
C TYR A 508 52.85 -5.82 13.93
N ARG A 509 52.83 -7.15 13.77
CA ARG A 509 53.79 -7.86 12.94
C ARG A 509 53.72 -7.42 11.47
N SER A 510 52.52 -7.27 10.92
CA SER A 510 52.34 -6.80 9.53
C SER A 510 52.75 -5.34 9.31
N LEU A 511 52.84 -4.56 10.39
CA LEU A 511 53.29 -3.16 10.39
C LEU A 511 54.78 -3.04 10.81
N ASP A 512 55.51 -4.15 10.88
CA ASP A 512 56.91 -4.24 11.33
C ASP A 512 57.17 -3.69 12.75
N LYS A 513 56.12 -3.55 13.57
CA LYS A 513 56.20 -3.14 14.98
C LYS A 513 56.50 -4.34 15.86
N PHE A 514 57.66 -4.95 15.67
CA PHE A 514 57.97 -6.26 16.21
C PHE A 514 57.91 -6.35 17.74
N ASP A 515 58.34 -5.32 18.48
CA ASP A 515 58.32 -5.38 19.95
C ASP A 515 56.89 -5.34 20.51
N GLN A 516 56.00 -4.58 19.86
CA GLN A 516 54.57 -4.57 20.20
C GLN A 516 53.92 -5.91 19.85
N ALA A 517 54.28 -6.51 18.71
CA ALA A 517 53.82 -7.83 18.32
C ALA A 517 54.25 -8.90 19.33
N LEU A 518 55.52 -8.91 19.74
CA LEU A 518 56.05 -9.82 20.76
C LEU A 518 55.33 -9.66 22.09
N LYS A 519 55.08 -8.42 22.53
CA LYS A 519 54.31 -8.16 23.77
C LYS A 519 52.92 -8.78 23.67
N ALA A 520 52.20 -8.54 22.58
CA ALA A 520 50.84 -9.04 22.39
C ALA A 520 50.77 -10.58 22.34
N TYR A 521 51.71 -11.22 21.63
CA TYR A 521 51.79 -12.69 21.61
C TYR A 521 52.17 -13.27 22.98
N LYS A 522 53.11 -12.66 23.71
CA LYS A 522 53.46 -13.09 25.08
C LYS A 522 52.26 -13.01 26.01
N THR A 523 51.48 -11.92 25.94
CA THR A 523 50.23 -11.79 26.69
C THR A 523 49.22 -12.86 26.30
N THR A 524 49.15 -13.27 25.02
CA THR A 524 48.25 -14.35 24.58
C THR A 524 48.57 -15.68 25.28
N ILE A 525 49.86 -15.97 25.53
CA ILE A 525 50.31 -17.22 26.17
C ILE A 525 49.96 -17.25 27.66
N THR A 526 49.77 -16.12 28.32
CA THR A 526 49.44 -16.08 29.76
C THR A 526 47.99 -16.44 30.08
N PHE A 527 47.11 -16.53 29.08
CA PHE A 527 45.72 -16.93 29.28
C PHE A 527 45.56 -18.45 29.45
N PRO A 528 44.52 -18.91 30.16
CA PRO A 528 44.22 -20.33 30.28
C PRO A 528 44.07 -21.00 28.90
N GLU A 529 44.78 -22.11 28.71
CA GLU A 529 44.79 -22.82 27.45
C GLU A 529 43.44 -23.47 27.16
N ARG A 530 42.93 -23.23 25.95
CA ARG A 530 41.82 -24.00 25.39
C ARG A 530 42.33 -24.80 24.20
N VAL A 531 42.52 -26.10 24.45
CA VAL A 531 43.05 -27.04 23.47
C VAL A 531 41.96 -27.43 22.47
N GLN A 532 42.28 -27.28 21.19
CA GLN A 532 41.52 -27.81 20.07
C GLN A 532 42.22 -29.06 19.54
N TYR A 533 41.53 -30.20 19.57
CA TYR A 533 42.02 -31.43 18.95
C TYR A 533 41.80 -31.36 17.44
N LEU A 534 42.88 -31.63 16.69
CA LEU A 534 42.88 -31.73 15.24
C LEU A 534 43.00 -33.21 14.83
N ALA A 535 42.96 -33.48 13.52
CA ALA A 535 43.27 -34.81 12.98
C ALA A 535 44.69 -35.25 13.38
N ASP A 536 44.96 -36.55 13.26
CA ASP A 536 46.26 -37.17 13.50
C ASP A 536 46.81 -37.01 14.93
N GLY A 537 45.96 -36.66 15.90
CA GLY A 537 46.31 -36.52 17.32
C GLY A 537 46.97 -35.18 17.70
N TYR A 538 47.02 -34.21 16.79
CA TYR A 538 47.57 -32.89 17.08
C TYR A 538 46.63 -32.03 17.92
N THR A 539 47.24 -31.15 18.71
CA THR A 539 46.55 -30.20 19.58
C THR A 539 46.96 -28.77 19.23
N ASP A 540 45.99 -27.91 18.94
CA ASP A 540 46.21 -26.48 18.66
C ASP A 540 45.57 -25.61 19.75
N SER A 541 46.17 -24.44 20.00
CA SER A 541 45.62 -23.43 20.90
C SER A 541 46.13 -22.04 20.51
N PHE A 542 45.51 -20.99 21.04
CA PHE A 542 46.04 -19.64 20.83
C PHE A 542 47.41 -19.43 21.48
N ALA A 543 47.69 -20.09 22.60
CA ALA A 543 49.02 -20.08 23.22
C ALA A 543 50.06 -20.80 22.32
N ASP A 544 49.68 -21.91 21.69
CA ASP A 544 50.52 -22.61 20.71
C ASP A 544 50.83 -21.72 19.50
N ARG A 545 49.79 -21.13 18.89
CA ARG A 545 49.93 -20.18 17.78
C ARG A 545 50.82 -19.01 18.16
N ALA A 546 50.57 -18.38 19.30
CA ALA A 546 51.33 -17.24 19.77
C ALA A 546 52.81 -17.59 19.99
N HIS A 547 53.11 -18.73 20.61
CA HIS A 547 54.49 -19.15 20.85
C HIS A 547 55.25 -19.38 19.53
N PHE A 548 54.62 -20.05 18.56
CA PHE A 548 55.18 -20.17 17.22
C PHE A 548 55.40 -18.80 16.55
N ARG A 549 54.42 -17.89 16.67
CA ARG A 549 54.50 -16.53 16.10
C ARG A 549 55.61 -15.68 16.73
N ILE A 550 55.93 -15.86 18.01
CA ILE A 550 57.08 -15.18 18.66
C ILE A 550 58.38 -15.56 17.95
N GLY A 551 58.61 -16.86 17.72
CA GLY A 551 59.80 -17.33 16.98
C GLY A 551 59.87 -16.74 15.58
N ARG A 552 58.74 -16.70 14.87
CA ARG A 552 58.62 -16.07 13.55
C ARG A 552 58.90 -14.57 13.58
N VAL A 553 58.41 -13.84 14.58
CA VAL A 553 58.69 -12.39 14.71
C VAL A 553 60.17 -12.13 14.98
N HIS A 554 60.84 -12.94 15.79
CA HIS A 554 62.29 -12.83 15.97
C HIS A 554 63.04 -13.10 14.66
N HIS A 555 62.60 -14.08 13.88
CA HIS A 555 63.18 -14.36 12.56
C HIS A 555 62.97 -13.19 11.58
N GLN A 556 61.74 -12.67 11.45
CA GLN A 556 61.43 -11.53 10.59
C GLN A 556 62.22 -10.26 10.99
N GLY A 557 62.39 -10.03 12.29
CA GLY A 557 63.23 -8.96 12.82
C GLY A 557 64.73 -9.25 12.80
N GLN A 558 65.19 -10.30 12.11
CA GLN A 558 66.60 -10.72 11.99
C GLN A 558 67.32 -11.02 13.32
N ARG A 559 66.56 -11.26 14.40
CA ARG A 559 67.05 -11.63 15.73
C ARG A 559 67.24 -13.14 15.81
N PHE A 560 68.13 -13.67 14.96
CA PHE A 560 68.27 -15.12 14.73
C PHE A 560 68.63 -15.93 15.97
N GLY A 561 69.42 -15.38 16.91
CA GLY A 561 69.73 -16.05 18.18
C GLY A 561 68.48 -16.28 19.04
N GLN A 562 67.64 -15.25 19.17
CA GLN A 562 66.37 -15.33 19.90
C GLN A 562 65.35 -16.22 19.19
N ALA A 563 65.30 -16.16 17.85
CA ALA A 563 64.45 -17.02 17.04
C ALA A 563 64.80 -18.51 17.23
N ARG A 564 66.10 -18.86 17.18
CA ARG A 564 66.61 -20.21 17.44
C ARG A 564 66.20 -20.71 18.82
N ALA A 565 66.40 -19.90 19.86
CA ALA A 565 66.02 -20.25 21.23
C ALA A 565 64.51 -20.48 21.36
N THR A 566 63.70 -19.58 20.80
CA THR A 566 62.22 -19.66 20.87
C THR A 566 61.70 -20.89 20.16
N PHE A 567 62.20 -21.22 18.96
CA PHE A 567 61.76 -22.41 18.24
C PHE A 567 62.17 -23.71 18.96
N LYS A 568 63.35 -23.76 19.59
CA LYS A 568 63.74 -24.89 20.44
C LYS A 568 62.78 -25.06 21.63
N GLU A 569 62.53 -23.98 22.36
CA GLU A 569 61.57 -23.98 23.48
C GLU A 569 60.17 -24.40 23.03
N PHE A 570 59.72 -23.93 21.87
CA PHE A 570 58.44 -24.32 21.28
C PHE A 570 58.35 -25.82 21.06
N MET A 571 59.38 -26.44 20.49
CA MET A 571 59.39 -27.88 20.22
C MET A 571 59.41 -28.73 21.50
N GLU A 572 60.06 -28.24 22.56
CA GLU A 572 60.10 -28.92 23.86
C GLU A 572 58.76 -28.81 24.61
N ARG A 573 58.16 -27.61 24.62
CA ARG A 573 56.93 -27.33 25.37
C ARG A 573 55.66 -27.73 24.64
N ARG A 574 55.70 -27.84 23.31
CA ARG A 574 54.54 -28.12 22.45
C ARG A 574 54.77 -29.33 21.52
N PRO A 575 55.07 -30.52 22.06
CA PRO A 575 55.41 -31.70 21.26
C PRO A 575 54.27 -32.23 20.39
N ASN A 576 53.03 -31.82 20.65
CA ASN A 576 51.85 -32.20 19.87
C ASN A 576 51.30 -31.04 19.01
N SER A 577 52.08 -29.98 18.80
CA SER A 577 51.66 -28.87 17.94
C SER A 577 51.63 -29.27 16.46
N PRO A 578 50.61 -28.84 15.69
CA PRO A 578 50.63 -29.01 14.24
C PRO A 578 51.72 -28.17 13.54
N ARG A 579 52.41 -27.25 14.25
CA ARG A 579 53.42 -26.35 13.67
C ARG A 579 54.86 -26.84 13.84
N LEU A 580 55.06 -28.06 14.34
CA LEU A 580 56.41 -28.59 14.56
C LEU A 580 57.25 -28.63 13.29
N ALA A 581 56.72 -29.12 12.17
CA ALA A 581 57.47 -29.16 10.92
C ALA A 581 57.83 -27.75 10.40
N ALA A 582 56.95 -26.76 10.63
CA ALA A 582 57.26 -25.37 10.32
C ALA A 582 58.36 -24.83 11.25
N ALA A 583 58.33 -25.15 12.54
CA ALA A 583 59.34 -24.73 13.51
C ALA A 583 60.72 -25.34 13.20
N TYR A 584 60.78 -26.63 12.85
CA TYR A 584 62.01 -27.28 12.37
C TYR A 584 62.53 -26.63 11.09
N THR A 585 61.65 -26.23 10.18
CA THR A 585 62.03 -25.54 8.95
C THR A 585 62.69 -24.19 9.26
N TYR A 586 62.05 -23.35 10.09
CA TYR A 586 62.65 -22.08 10.52
C TYR A 586 63.99 -22.29 11.24
N LEU A 587 64.08 -23.28 12.13
CA LEU A 587 65.32 -23.61 12.82
C LEU A 587 66.43 -24.00 11.83
N ALA A 588 66.11 -24.82 10.82
CA ALA A 588 67.05 -25.26 9.80
C ALA A 588 67.63 -24.07 9.00
N PHE A 589 66.77 -23.15 8.57
CA PHE A 589 67.19 -21.92 7.88
C PHE A 589 68.08 -21.02 8.76
N ILE A 590 67.71 -20.85 10.03
CA ILE A 590 68.51 -20.06 10.97
C ILE A 590 69.91 -20.67 11.15
N LEU A 591 69.99 -22.00 11.33
CA LEU A 591 71.25 -22.72 11.50
C LEU A 591 72.11 -22.68 10.23
N GLN A 592 71.49 -22.83 9.07
CA GLN A 592 72.15 -22.70 7.77
C GLN A 592 72.77 -21.30 7.61
N ASN A 593 72.02 -20.24 7.90
CA ASN A 593 72.52 -18.86 7.81
C ASN A 593 73.63 -18.56 8.82
N GLN A 594 73.69 -19.31 9.93
CA GLN A 594 74.76 -19.21 10.93
C GLN A 594 75.97 -20.11 10.62
N GLY A 595 75.97 -20.88 9.52
CA GLY A 595 77.06 -21.80 9.16
C GLY A 595 77.06 -23.13 9.93
N ASN A 596 76.04 -23.39 10.77
CA ASN A 596 75.92 -24.62 11.56
C ASN A 596 75.27 -25.74 10.72
N TYR A 597 75.94 -26.15 9.63
CA TYR A 597 75.36 -27.01 8.60
C TYR A 597 74.96 -28.39 9.10
N ALA A 598 75.73 -29.01 10.01
CA ALA A 598 75.40 -30.32 10.56
C ALA A 598 74.07 -30.33 11.32
N GLU A 599 73.84 -29.33 12.20
CA GLU A 599 72.56 -29.17 12.91
C GLU A 599 71.43 -28.79 11.93
N ALA A 600 71.70 -27.96 10.93
CA ALA A 600 70.73 -27.56 9.92
C ALA A 600 70.21 -28.76 9.12
N VAL A 601 71.09 -29.67 8.69
CA VAL A 601 70.72 -30.91 7.99
C VAL A 601 69.81 -31.79 8.85
N GLN A 602 70.09 -31.91 10.15
CA GLN A 602 69.24 -32.65 11.09
C GLN A 602 67.84 -32.03 11.20
N ALA A 603 67.76 -30.70 11.33
CA ALA A 603 66.49 -29.98 11.39
C ALA A 603 65.68 -30.12 10.09
N TYR A 604 66.32 -30.03 8.92
CA TYR A 604 65.66 -30.30 7.63
C TYR A 604 65.13 -31.74 7.54
N ASN A 605 65.90 -32.73 7.98
CA ASN A 605 65.45 -34.13 7.98
C ASN A 605 64.20 -34.32 8.85
N LYS A 606 64.15 -33.68 10.03
CA LYS A 606 62.98 -33.74 10.91
C LYS A 606 61.76 -33.05 10.29
N ALA A 607 61.92 -31.86 9.71
CA ALA A 607 60.85 -31.19 9.00
C ALA A 607 60.29 -32.05 7.85
N ILE A 608 61.17 -32.63 7.03
CA ILE A 608 60.79 -33.49 5.90
C ILE A 608 60.08 -34.76 6.40
N GLN A 609 60.55 -35.38 7.48
CA GLN A 609 59.93 -36.58 8.06
C GLN A 609 58.49 -36.29 8.53
N LEU A 610 58.28 -35.18 9.23
CA LEU A 610 56.97 -34.79 9.75
C LEU A 610 55.95 -34.48 8.63
N VAL A 611 56.43 -34.05 7.46
CA VAL A 611 55.59 -33.82 6.27
C VAL A 611 55.36 -35.10 5.45
N LYS A 612 56.36 -35.98 5.36
CA LYS A 612 56.31 -37.22 4.56
C LYS A 612 55.38 -38.28 5.11
N ASN A 613 55.07 -38.27 6.39
CA ASN A 613 54.10 -39.18 7.01
C ASN A 613 52.63 -38.83 6.67
N GLU A 614 52.39 -38.08 5.60
CA GLU A 614 51.07 -37.65 5.11
C GLU A 614 50.12 -37.02 6.15
N SER A 615 50.64 -36.42 7.23
CA SER A 615 49.78 -35.61 8.08
C SER A 615 49.38 -34.35 7.32
N SER A 616 48.12 -34.32 6.86
CA SER A 616 47.56 -33.19 6.13
C SER A 616 47.67 -31.88 6.91
N VAL A 617 47.62 -31.97 8.24
CA VAL A 617 47.62 -30.83 9.16
C VAL A 617 49.00 -30.16 9.24
N GLN A 618 50.08 -30.91 9.49
CA GLN A 618 51.42 -30.30 9.56
C GLN A 618 51.88 -29.77 8.20
N ALA A 619 51.54 -30.50 7.14
CA ALA A 619 51.84 -30.09 5.78
C ALA A 619 51.16 -28.76 5.42
N GLU A 620 49.89 -28.58 5.79
CA GLU A 620 49.16 -27.32 5.61
C GLU A 620 49.82 -26.16 6.39
N MET A 621 50.30 -26.40 7.62
CA MET A 621 50.95 -25.35 8.42
C MET A 621 52.22 -24.83 7.77
N ILE A 622 53.06 -25.68 7.19
CA ILE A 622 54.28 -25.21 6.49
C ILE A 622 53.91 -24.50 5.19
N VAL A 623 52.93 -25.02 4.44
CA VAL A 623 52.43 -24.35 3.23
C VAL A 623 51.97 -22.91 3.53
N ASN A 624 51.31 -22.70 4.68
CA ASN A 624 50.89 -21.37 5.12
C ASN A 624 52.08 -20.43 5.42
N GLU A 625 53.22 -20.97 5.83
CA GLU A 625 54.46 -20.20 6.08
C GLU A 625 55.38 -20.13 4.84
N ALA A 626 55.06 -20.83 3.76
CA ALA A 626 55.95 -21.01 2.61
C ALA A 626 56.42 -19.68 1.99
N LYS A 627 55.49 -18.73 1.83
CA LYS A 627 55.79 -17.39 1.31
C LYS A 627 56.80 -16.64 2.19
N GLU A 628 56.67 -16.76 3.50
CA GLU A 628 57.52 -16.06 4.48
C GLU A 628 58.93 -16.66 4.54
N LEU A 629 59.05 -17.94 4.18
CA LEU A 629 60.31 -18.66 4.06
C LEU A 629 60.96 -18.50 2.67
N GLY A 630 60.38 -17.68 1.78
CA GLY A 630 60.91 -17.41 0.44
C GLY A 630 60.52 -18.45 -0.62
N PHE A 631 59.57 -19.35 -0.32
CA PHE A 631 59.09 -20.33 -1.29
C PHE A 631 57.97 -19.75 -2.17
N HIS A 632 58.06 -19.97 -3.49
CA HIS A 632 57.14 -19.40 -4.47
C HIS A 632 55.88 -20.25 -4.74
N GLN A 633 55.79 -21.49 -4.23
CA GLN A 633 54.71 -22.43 -4.55
C GLN A 633 54.07 -23.02 -3.28
N LYS A 634 52.78 -23.40 -3.39
CA LYS A 634 51.89 -23.68 -2.25
C LYS A 634 51.48 -25.16 -2.08
N ASP A 635 52.07 -26.08 -2.82
CA ASP A 635 51.76 -27.50 -2.65
C ASP A 635 52.83 -28.23 -1.84
N VAL A 636 52.38 -29.21 -1.07
CA VAL A 636 53.19 -29.96 -0.09
C VAL A 636 54.34 -30.71 -0.76
N LYS A 637 54.10 -31.28 -1.94
CA LYS A 637 55.08 -32.11 -2.66
C LYS A 637 56.26 -31.26 -3.12
N THR A 638 55.98 -30.11 -3.72
CA THR A 638 57.00 -29.16 -4.17
C THR A 638 57.77 -28.57 -2.99
N LEU A 639 57.07 -28.16 -1.93
CA LEU A 639 57.71 -27.63 -0.72
C LEU A 639 58.65 -28.66 -0.10
N THR A 640 58.22 -29.93 -0.01
CA THR A 640 59.08 -31.03 0.48
C THR A 640 60.32 -31.19 -0.40
N GLN A 641 60.17 -31.09 -1.73
CA GLN A 641 61.30 -31.16 -2.64
C GLN A 641 62.27 -29.97 -2.47
N GLN A 642 61.76 -28.76 -2.22
CA GLN A 642 62.58 -27.59 -1.94
C GLN A 642 63.37 -27.74 -0.64
N LEU A 643 62.75 -28.27 0.42
CA LEU A 643 63.44 -28.58 1.67
C LEU A 643 64.55 -29.63 1.45
N ILE A 644 64.31 -30.65 0.62
CA ILE A 644 65.34 -31.64 0.24
C ILE A 644 66.50 -30.96 -0.50
N ASN A 645 66.21 -30.01 -1.40
CA ASN A 645 67.23 -29.31 -2.16
C ASN A 645 68.09 -28.41 -1.27
N HIS A 646 67.47 -27.61 -0.38
CA HIS A 646 68.20 -26.81 0.61
C HIS A 646 69.09 -27.67 1.51
N ARG A 647 68.57 -28.80 1.99
CA ARG A 647 69.36 -29.76 2.77
C ARG A 647 70.59 -30.27 1.99
N LYS A 648 70.44 -30.60 0.70
CA LYS A 648 71.55 -31.08 -0.14
C LYS A 648 72.63 -30.02 -0.38
N GLN A 649 72.24 -28.75 -0.51
CA GLN A 649 73.18 -27.65 -0.76
C GLN A 649 74.18 -27.43 0.37
N ILE A 650 73.81 -27.79 1.60
CA ILE A 650 74.64 -27.61 2.80
C ILE A 650 75.23 -28.92 3.34
N GLN A 651 75.06 -30.03 2.60
CA GLN A 651 75.56 -31.35 2.98
C GLN A 651 76.97 -31.62 2.44
N HIS A 652 77.49 -30.70 1.63
CA HIS A 652 78.86 -30.65 1.09
C HIS A 652 79.60 -29.48 1.72
#